data_AF-A0A1U7CUY8-F1
#
_entry.id   AF-A0A1U7CUY8-F1
#
_cell.length_a   1.000
_cell.length_b   1.000
_cell.length_c   1.000
_cell.angle_alpha   90.00
_cell.angle_beta   90.00
_cell.angle_gamma   90.00
#
_symmetry.space_group_name_H-M   'P 1'
#
loop_
_entity.id
_entity.type
_entity.pdbx_description
1 polymer ?
#
loop_
_entity_poly.entity_id
_entity_poly.type
_entity_poly.pdbx_seq_one_letter_code
_entity_poly.pdbx_strand_id
1 'polypeptide(L)'
;MRYTGFVALAAAVLMMNATPAFAQGGQRLAGSATQLKQPVANQVFQRDVNGVASIPIELDDSLKGGKIASVSIGNRQYELVDGKIVGVPTGGPYSIAIMYDKDNEHQALMFNPGIFVGDLWVLAGQSNMEGVGDLIDVTPPHEKVLALGMDGKWVQAQEPLHWLVDSPDPVHSGDPKDRAERSVQQHKTRTKGAGLGLPFAVSMVERTGVPVGLVITAHGGTSMQGWDPAKKGEGGNSLYGSMLRSVNLAGGKVKGVLWYQGESDSSPEGSKIYERVFADFIASVRSDLGQPDLPFYFVQIGRFVIGGDPKGWNTVQDAERRLPDSIANTAVVSVIDLELDDAIHVGTQGQKRVGQRLAKIAQRELFGQVGATTPTLDRVMRGANNTLVVKFRGVNMSAPQPASAMARAGMGGRGGMGPAAGMGGMGGGQMGGMAGVGGGQPGGFPNQVSIGETSNLGLRPERHIAGFSIRKEDGSAIPLIFDASVGKARDAVVLKLSGPVPPGSFLWYGHGYDPYCNLTDGADMAVPVFGPIALDEVVEPKLVVAAAAPAPAPAAKPEAKKENAPVKLLIITGDEYHGWKATTESLKSILSEGGKIAVDVTTTPSKDLTDANLAKYDVLLLNYKDTDKGAPETRWSEANKEAFLKAVREGKGLVAYHFASAAFTKPNWEEFEKAVGGWRTQGFHGPAHAFTVKKTDAKHPISEGLAVKFDHAIDELYQNSKLPAGAEVLATAYSDPAKPKGTGKDEAVIWVNSYGKGRVYSNVLGHDVGALADPNVHPWLRRGVIWAATGKVD
;
A
#
# COMPACT_ATOMS: atom_id res chain seq x y z
N MET A 1 -5.66 -5.11 86.84
CA MET A 1 -4.61 -4.11 86.50
C MET A 1 -4.79 -3.82 85.01
N ARG A 2 -4.92 -2.59 84.47
CA ARG A 2 -4.04 -1.39 84.49
C ARG A 2 -2.66 -1.69 83.90
N TYR A 3 -2.06 -1.01 82.91
CA TYR A 3 -2.37 0.04 81.88
C TYR A 3 -1.15 0.01 80.87
N THR A 4 -1.03 0.56 79.64
CA THR A 4 -1.77 1.26 78.55
C THR A 4 -0.87 1.18 77.27
N GLY A 5 -1.21 1.54 76.02
CA GLY A 5 -2.48 2.00 75.43
C GLY A 5 -2.37 3.21 74.47
N PHE A 6 -1.71 3.11 73.30
CA PHE A 6 -1.69 4.16 72.23
C PHE A 6 -1.50 3.59 70.80
N VAL A 7 -1.80 4.39 69.75
CA VAL A 7 -1.96 3.96 68.33
C VAL A 7 -1.39 4.99 67.33
N ALA A 8 -0.76 4.52 66.24
CA ALA A 8 -0.51 5.24 64.97
C ALA A 8 0.04 4.25 63.89
N LEU A 9 0.04 4.52 62.58
CA LEU A 9 -0.98 5.12 61.68
C LEU A 9 -0.56 4.70 60.24
N ALA A 10 -1.51 4.38 59.36
CA ALA A 10 -1.20 3.99 57.97
C ALA A 10 -1.60 5.10 56.97
N ALA A 11 -0.82 5.26 55.90
CA ALA A 11 -1.14 6.13 54.77
C ALA A 11 -0.59 5.55 53.45
N ALA A 12 -1.44 5.46 52.43
CA ALA A 12 -1.05 5.10 51.06
C ALA A 12 -0.91 6.37 50.21
N VAL A 13 -0.01 6.34 49.22
CA VAL A 13 0.25 7.50 48.35
C VAL A 13 -0.79 7.58 47.22
N LEU A 14 -1.51 8.69 47.16
CA LEU A 14 -2.31 9.09 46.00
C LEU A 14 -1.64 10.29 45.31
N MET A 15 -1.47 10.23 43.99
CA MET A 15 -0.99 11.32 43.13
C MET A 15 -1.56 11.15 41.71
N MET A 16 -1.90 12.19 40.96
CA MET A 16 -2.27 13.56 41.35
C MET A 16 -3.01 14.20 40.16
N ASN A 17 -4.31 14.50 40.28
CA ASN A 17 -5.05 15.27 39.27
C ASN A 17 -5.21 16.71 39.79
N ALA A 18 -4.66 17.68 39.06
CA ALA A 18 -4.68 19.09 39.43
C ALA A 18 -5.51 19.90 38.42
N THR A 19 -6.76 20.19 38.78
CA THR A 19 -7.55 21.25 38.15
C THR A 19 -7.24 22.60 38.80
N PRO A 20 -7.14 23.71 38.04
CA PRO A 20 -7.02 25.05 38.62
C PRO A 20 -8.36 25.47 39.24
N ALA A 21 -8.30 26.16 40.39
CA ALA A 21 -9.49 26.58 41.10
C ALA A 21 -10.11 27.86 40.49
N PHE A 22 -11.44 27.87 40.36
CA PHE A 22 -12.26 29.08 40.28
C PHE A 22 -13.33 29.07 41.39
N ALA A 23 -13.85 30.24 41.73
CA ALA A 23 -14.47 30.51 43.02
C ALA A 23 -15.84 29.87 43.24
N GLN A 24 -16.22 29.73 44.52
CA GLN A 24 -17.54 29.23 44.93
C GLN A 24 -18.64 30.26 44.59
N GLY A 25 -19.55 29.87 43.69
CA GLY A 25 -20.85 30.51 43.46
C GLY A 25 -21.87 29.41 43.16
N GLY A 26 -22.88 29.25 44.01
CA GLY A 26 -23.66 28.01 44.06
C GLY A 26 -24.82 27.92 43.08
N GLN A 27 -24.77 26.94 42.18
CA GLN A 27 -25.96 26.28 41.63
C GLN A 27 -25.76 24.75 41.58
N ARG A 28 -26.88 24.00 41.62
CA ARG A 28 -26.87 22.53 41.53
C ARG A 28 -26.61 22.10 40.09
N LEU A 29 -25.51 21.39 39.84
CA LEU A 29 -25.39 20.54 38.65
C LEU A 29 -26.29 19.30 38.81
N ALA A 30 -27.56 19.44 38.45
CA ALA A 30 -28.46 18.32 38.23
C ALA A 30 -28.12 17.67 36.88
N GLY A 31 -28.10 16.33 36.82
CA GLY A 31 -27.69 15.60 35.63
C GLY A 31 -28.79 15.43 34.59
N SER A 32 -28.46 15.71 33.33
CA SER A 32 -29.04 15.07 32.14
C SER A 32 -27.92 14.79 31.13
N ALA A 33 -28.15 13.88 30.19
CA ALA A 33 -27.16 13.52 29.17
C ALA A 33 -27.18 14.49 27.98
N THR A 34 -26.01 14.67 27.36
CA THR A 34 -25.77 15.15 25.98
C THR A 34 -26.76 16.16 25.39
N GLN A 35 -26.50 17.47 25.54
CA GLN A 35 -27.35 18.55 25.00
C GLN A 35 -27.06 18.92 23.52
N LEU A 36 -26.36 18.06 22.80
CA LEU A 36 -26.16 18.17 21.35
C LEU A 36 -26.86 17.01 20.63
N LYS A 37 -27.60 17.35 19.59
CA LYS A 37 -28.19 16.39 18.65
C LYS A 37 -27.18 15.98 17.57
N GLN A 38 -26.28 16.88 17.18
CA GLN A 38 -25.07 16.58 16.40
C GLN A 38 -23.88 17.41 16.91
N PRO A 39 -22.66 16.84 16.95
CA PRO A 39 -22.35 15.44 16.67
C PRO A 39 -22.71 14.52 17.86
N VAL A 40 -22.88 13.23 17.61
CA VAL A 40 -23.15 12.24 18.68
C VAL A 40 -21.86 11.71 19.31
N ALA A 41 -21.99 11.04 20.45
CA ALA A 41 -20.84 10.47 21.16
C ALA A 41 -20.12 9.40 20.32
N ASN A 42 -18.78 9.32 20.44
CA ASN A 42 -17.90 8.39 19.72
C ASN A 42 -17.95 8.49 18.18
N GLN A 43 -18.55 9.54 17.60
CA GLN A 43 -18.70 9.67 16.16
C GLN A 43 -17.35 9.97 15.47
N VAL A 44 -17.06 9.24 14.38
CA VAL A 44 -15.90 9.50 13.53
C VAL A 44 -16.34 10.23 12.26
N PHE A 45 -15.67 11.32 11.92
CA PHE A 45 -15.89 12.09 10.70
C PHE A 45 -14.80 11.78 9.67
N GLN A 46 -15.20 11.41 8.45
CA GLN A 46 -14.26 11.19 7.34
C GLN A 46 -13.51 12.48 7.03
N ARG A 47 -12.18 12.41 7.13
CA ARG A 47 -11.26 13.48 6.70
C ARG A 47 -11.15 13.57 5.18
N ASP A 48 -10.79 14.76 4.71
CA ASP A 48 -10.44 15.03 3.32
C ASP A 48 -8.96 14.74 3.01
N VAL A 49 -8.51 15.11 1.81
CA VAL A 49 -7.11 14.99 1.34
C VAL A 49 -6.13 15.88 2.12
N ASN A 50 -6.62 16.93 2.79
CA ASN A 50 -5.81 17.81 3.65
C ASN A 50 -5.74 17.30 5.10
N GLY A 51 -6.41 16.18 5.40
CA GLY A 51 -6.48 15.61 6.74
C GLY A 51 -7.39 16.39 7.69
N VAL A 52 -8.41 17.09 7.17
CA VAL A 52 -9.41 17.81 7.98
C VAL A 52 -10.83 17.34 7.67
N ALA A 53 -11.78 17.59 8.58
CA ALA A 53 -13.21 17.37 8.35
C ALA A 53 -14.05 18.59 8.70
N SER A 54 -15.32 18.55 8.27
CA SER A 54 -16.38 19.46 8.69
C SER A 54 -17.34 18.73 9.62
N ILE A 55 -17.59 19.28 10.81
CA ILE A 55 -18.41 18.66 11.87
C ILE A 55 -19.70 19.46 12.03
N PRO A 56 -20.90 18.85 11.88
CA PRO A 56 -22.18 19.52 12.10
C PRO A 56 -22.39 19.80 13.58
N ILE A 57 -22.91 20.99 13.89
CA ILE A 57 -23.28 21.43 15.23
C ILE A 57 -24.80 21.64 15.24
N GLU A 58 -25.54 20.69 15.81
CA GLU A 58 -26.98 20.80 16.03
C GLU A 58 -27.28 20.71 17.52
N LEU A 59 -27.83 21.79 18.09
CA LEU A 59 -28.22 21.84 19.50
C LEU A 59 -29.44 20.93 19.75
N ASP A 60 -29.57 20.43 20.98
CA ASP A 60 -30.80 19.75 21.42
C ASP A 60 -32.03 20.70 21.40
N ASP A 61 -33.22 20.12 21.31
CA ASP A 61 -34.50 20.83 21.32
C ASP A 61 -34.71 21.71 22.57
N SER A 62 -34.15 21.33 23.73
CA SER A 62 -34.16 22.16 24.96
C SER A 62 -33.33 23.45 24.84
N LEU A 63 -32.34 23.47 23.94
CA LEU A 63 -31.48 24.62 23.64
C LEU A 63 -31.96 25.42 22.40
N LYS A 64 -33.24 25.28 22.02
CA LYS A 64 -33.85 26.16 21.01
C LYS A 64 -34.14 27.55 21.58
N GLY A 65 -34.13 28.54 20.68
CA GLY A 65 -34.46 29.94 20.95
C GLY A 65 -33.28 30.87 21.26
N GLY A 66 -32.09 30.33 21.53
CA GLY A 66 -30.85 31.12 21.59
C GLY A 66 -30.02 31.03 20.30
N LYS A 67 -28.87 31.70 20.29
CA LYS A 67 -27.93 31.76 19.16
C LYS A 67 -26.54 31.26 19.58
N ILE A 68 -25.87 30.51 18.71
CA ILE A 68 -24.43 30.23 18.89
C ILE A 68 -23.61 31.49 18.56
N ALA A 69 -22.84 31.97 19.54
CA ALA A 69 -21.92 33.10 19.39
C ALA A 69 -20.54 32.67 18.91
N SER A 70 -20.02 31.54 19.39
CA SER A 70 -18.80 30.90 18.86
C SER A 70 -18.75 29.41 19.23
N VAL A 71 -17.95 28.65 18.48
CA VAL A 71 -17.62 27.25 18.77
C VAL A 71 -16.11 27.11 18.86
N SER A 72 -15.59 26.29 19.78
CA SER A 72 -14.17 25.93 19.83
C SER A 72 -13.94 24.45 20.12
N ILE A 73 -12.79 23.95 19.68
CA ILE A 73 -12.24 22.64 20.05
C ILE A 73 -10.86 22.89 20.66
N GLY A 74 -10.72 22.60 21.96
CA GLY A 74 -9.60 23.08 22.76
C GLY A 74 -9.47 24.61 22.67
N ASN A 75 -8.25 25.09 22.46
CA ASN A 75 -7.94 26.52 22.39
C ASN A 75 -8.23 27.17 21.02
N ARG A 76 -8.73 26.42 20.02
CA ARG A 76 -9.02 26.94 18.67
C ARG A 76 -10.51 27.19 18.51
N GLN A 77 -10.88 28.45 18.27
CA GLN A 77 -12.22 28.82 17.77
C GLN A 77 -12.38 28.44 16.29
N TYR A 78 -13.62 28.14 15.91
CA TYR A 78 -14.05 27.78 14.57
C TYR A 78 -15.28 28.60 14.19
N GLU A 79 -15.34 29.02 12.92
CA GLU A 79 -16.53 29.63 12.32
C GLU A 79 -17.57 28.54 11.98
N LEU A 80 -18.85 28.89 12.08
CA LEU A 80 -19.96 28.04 11.63
C LEU A 80 -20.36 28.41 10.20
N VAL A 81 -20.01 27.54 9.25
CA VAL A 81 -20.45 27.63 7.85
C VAL A 81 -21.56 26.60 7.66
N ASP A 82 -22.76 27.06 7.30
CA ASP A 82 -23.96 26.23 7.11
C ASP A 82 -24.23 25.23 8.25
N GLY A 83 -24.07 25.69 9.50
CA GLY A 83 -24.26 24.88 10.71
C GLY A 83 -23.12 23.90 11.01
N LYS A 84 -21.97 24.01 10.33
CA LYS A 84 -20.81 23.12 10.50
C LYS A 84 -19.57 23.91 10.86
N ILE A 85 -18.78 23.41 11.81
CA ILE A 85 -17.40 23.87 11.97
C ILE A 85 -16.53 23.19 10.91
N VAL A 86 -15.67 23.96 10.24
CA VAL A 86 -14.89 23.51 9.06
C VAL A 86 -13.39 23.49 9.37
N GLY A 87 -12.66 22.51 8.85
CA GLY A 87 -11.21 22.44 8.98
C GLY A 87 -10.73 21.93 10.35
N VAL A 88 -11.51 21.04 10.97
CA VAL A 88 -11.11 20.31 12.19
C VAL A 88 -10.08 19.24 11.81
N PRO A 89 -8.86 19.23 12.37
CA PRO A 89 -7.80 18.33 11.94
C PRO A 89 -8.02 16.86 12.35
N THR A 90 -7.34 15.95 11.67
CA THR A 90 -7.26 14.52 12.02
C THR A 90 -6.81 14.34 13.46
N GLY A 91 -7.52 13.48 14.21
CA GLY A 91 -7.25 13.21 15.60
C GLY A 91 -8.52 13.10 16.44
N GLY A 92 -8.37 13.35 17.74
CA GLY A 92 -9.40 13.15 18.77
C GLY A 92 -8.85 12.30 19.93
N PRO A 93 -9.67 12.02 20.97
CA PRO A 93 -11.06 12.45 21.11
C PRO A 93 -11.18 13.96 21.29
N TYR A 94 -12.14 14.59 20.62
CA TYR A 94 -12.41 16.02 20.71
C TYR A 94 -13.62 16.33 21.60
N SER A 95 -13.45 17.38 22.41
CA SER A 95 -14.51 18.10 23.09
C SER A 95 -14.85 19.38 22.34
N ILE A 96 -16.12 19.76 22.34
CA ILE A 96 -16.64 20.98 21.73
C ILE A 96 -17.09 21.93 22.86
N ALA A 97 -16.59 23.15 22.86
CA ALA A 97 -17.15 24.24 23.65
C ALA A 97 -18.02 25.13 22.75
N ILE A 98 -19.16 25.56 23.26
CA ILE A 98 -20.07 26.49 22.56
C ILE A 98 -20.35 27.66 23.49
N MET A 99 -20.08 28.88 23.00
CA MET A 99 -20.66 30.09 23.60
C MET A 99 -22.04 30.30 23.00
N TYR A 100 -23.05 30.35 23.86
CA TYR A 100 -24.46 30.34 23.50
C TYR A 100 -25.18 31.52 24.17
N ASP A 101 -25.86 32.32 23.36
CA ASP A 101 -26.51 33.55 23.77
C ASP A 101 -28.03 33.34 23.82
N LYS A 102 -28.65 33.56 24.98
CA LYS A 102 -30.10 33.48 25.17
C LYS A 102 -30.55 34.47 26.23
N ASP A 103 -31.66 35.17 25.96
CA ASP A 103 -32.31 36.09 26.91
C ASP A 103 -31.37 37.17 27.52
N ASN A 104 -30.38 37.60 26.73
CA ASN A 104 -29.25 38.49 27.09
C ASN A 104 -28.20 37.91 28.06
N GLU A 105 -28.23 36.60 28.35
CA GLU A 105 -27.14 35.88 29.01
C GLU A 105 -26.19 35.24 27.99
N HIS A 106 -24.89 35.27 28.30
CA HIS A 106 -23.84 34.52 27.59
C HIS A 106 -23.48 33.27 28.40
N GLN A 107 -23.81 32.08 27.89
CA GLN A 107 -23.60 30.81 28.58
C GLN A 107 -22.52 29.98 27.86
N ALA A 108 -21.59 29.42 28.63
CA ALA A 108 -20.51 28.57 28.12
C ALA A 108 -20.88 27.09 28.31
N LEU A 109 -21.17 26.39 27.21
CA LEU A 109 -21.59 24.99 27.21
C LEU A 109 -20.43 24.08 26.78
N MET A 110 -20.05 23.15 27.64
CA MET A 110 -18.96 22.20 27.40
C MET A 110 -19.50 20.81 27.08
N PHE A 111 -19.20 20.32 25.87
CA PHE A 111 -19.61 19.02 25.38
C PHE A 111 -18.40 18.11 25.21
N ASN A 112 -18.45 16.93 25.83
CA ASN A 112 -17.42 15.89 25.72
C ASN A 112 -17.95 14.66 24.95
N PRO A 113 -18.37 14.78 23.68
CA PRO A 113 -18.87 13.63 22.93
C PRO A 113 -17.75 12.63 22.56
N GLY A 114 -16.47 13.03 22.62
CA GLY A 114 -15.36 12.15 22.30
C GLY A 114 -15.33 11.79 20.81
N ILE A 115 -15.55 12.78 19.95
CA ILE A 115 -15.57 12.60 18.48
C ILE A 115 -14.17 12.58 17.90
N PHE A 116 -14.03 11.98 16.73
CA PHE A 116 -12.76 11.87 16.02
C PHE A 116 -12.87 12.37 14.58
N VAL A 117 -11.75 12.81 14.03
CA VAL A 117 -11.57 13.03 12.59
C VAL A 117 -10.56 12.00 12.10
N GLY A 118 -10.96 11.19 11.14
CA GLY A 118 -10.24 9.96 10.78
C GLY A 118 -10.72 9.35 9.46
N ASP A 119 -10.49 8.05 9.29
CA ASP A 119 -10.86 7.31 8.09
C ASP A 119 -12.01 6.33 8.37
N LEU A 120 -13.06 6.40 7.56
CA LEU A 120 -14.24 5.55 7.63
C LEU A 120 -14.16 4.39 6.65
N TRP A 121 -14.48 3.18 7.09
CA TRP A 121 -14.41 1.96 6.29
C TRP A 121 -15.72 1.17 6.38
N VAL A 122 -16.30 0.83 5.23
CA VAL A 122 -17.50 -0.01 5.17
C VAL A 122 -17.11 -1.48 5.25
N LEU A 123 -17.82 -2.26 6.08
CA LEU A 123 -17.72 -3.72 6.13
C LEU A 123 -18.97 -4.32 5.50
N ALA A 124 -18.84 -4.97 4.35
CA ALA A 124 -19.97 -5.52 3.58
C ALA A 124 -19.64 -6.88 2.93
N GLY A 125 -20.68 -7.64 2.54
CA GLY A 125 -20.58 -9.03 2.08
C GLY A 125 -21.26 -10.02 3.02
N GLN A 126 -20.85 -11.29 2.99
CA GLN A 126 -21.49 -12.39 3.74
C GLN A 126 -20.79 -12.74 5.06
N SER A 127 -20.94 -13.98 5.52
CA SER A 127 -20.64 -14.45 6.88
C SER A 127 -19.18 -14.29 7.29
N ASN A 128 -18.25 -14.47 6.36
CA ASN A 128 -16.83 -14.24 6.61
C ASN A 128 -16.47 -12.74 6.79
N MET A 129 -17.31 -11.79 6.35
CA MET A 129 -17.23 -10.37 6.73
C MET A 129 -18.03 -10.07 8.01
N GLU A 130 -19.21 -10.68 8.17
CA GLU A 130 -20.06 -10.52 9.36
C GLU A 130 -19.28 -10.83 10.64
N GLY A 131 -18.46 -11.89 10.58
CA GLY A 131 -17.72 -12.41 11.72
C GLY A 131 -18.44 -13.61 12.31
N VAL A 132 -17.84 -14.77 12.13
CA VAL A 132 -18.36 -16.07 12.58
C VAL A 132 -17.27 -16.95 13.19
N GLY A 133 -16.06 -16.42 13.36
CA GLY A 133 -15.03 -17.04 14.18
C GLY A 133 -15.45 -17.06 15.65
N ASP A 134 -15.01 -18.07 16.40
CA ASP A 134 -15.28 -18.18 17.84
C ASP A 134 -14.75 -16.96 18.63
N LEU A 135 -15.50 -16.51 19.64
CA LEU A 135 -15.16 -15.35 20.49
C LEU A 135 -14.09 -15.69 21.56
N ILE A 136 -13.03 -16.37 21.13
CA ILE A 136 -11.91 -16.86 21.94
C ILE A 136 -10.63 -16.26 21.36
N ASP A 137 -9.85 -15.55 22.19
CA ASP A 137 -8.69 -14.77 21.76
C ASP A 137 -9.00 -13.88 20.54
N VAL A 138 -9.97 -12.97 20.71
CA VAL A 138 -10.29 -11.94 19.72
C VAL A 138 -9.32 -10.75 19.80
N THR A 139 -9.29 -9.90 18.77
CA THR A 139 -8.54 -8.64 18.82
C THR A 139 -9.08 -7.74 19.94
N PRO A 140 -8.24 -7.20 20.84
CA PRO A 140 -8.72 -6.25 21.85
C PRO A 140 -9.29 -4.96 21.25
N PRO A 141 -10.33 -4.36 21.85
CA PRO A 141 -10.80 -3.01 21.51
C PRO A 141 -9.69 -1.96 21.65
N HIS A 142 -9.71 -0.95 20.79
CA HIS A 142 -8.74 0.15 20.79
C HIS A 142 -9.45 1.50 20.92
N GLU A 143 -8.89 2.46 21.67
CA GLU A 143 -9.53 3.76 21.99
C GLU A 143 -9.88 4.62 20.76
N LYS A 144 -9.13 4.46 19.67
CA LYS A 144 -9.32 5.16 18.39
C LYS A 144 -9.95 4.30 17.29
N VAL A 145 -10.54 3.15 17.64
CA VAL A 145 -11.35 2.36 16.71
C VAL A 145 -12.80 2.34 17.19
N LEU A 146 -13.67 2.93 16.39
CA LEU A 146 -15.09 3.13 16.67
C LEU A 146 -15.91 2.41 15.61
N ALA A 147 -17.16 2.09 15.91
CA ALA A 147 -18.10 1.48 14.98
C ALA A 147 -19.44 2.22 14.98
N LEU A 148 -19.97 2.48 13.79
CA LEU A 148 -21.39 2.73 13.58
C LEU A 148 -22.07 1.35 13.49
N GLY A 149 -22.68 0.93 14.60
CA GLY A 149 -23.36 -0.34 14.73
C GLY A 149 -24.59 -0.45 13.82
N MET A 150 -25.07 -1.68 13.62
CA MET A 150 -26.23 -1.94 12.76
C MET A 150 -27.52 -1.30 13.29
N ASP A 151 -27.57 -0.95 14.57
CA ASP A 151 -28.63 -0.21 15.24
C ASP A 151 -28.60 1.32 15.00
N GLY A 152 -27.63 1.79 14.20
CA GLY A 152 -27.42 3.20 13.87
C GLY A 152 -26.68 4.02 14.93
N LYS A 153 -26.07 3.40 15.96
CA LYS A 153 -25.36 4.12 17.03
C LYS A 153 -23.84 4.01 16.92
N TRP A 154 -23.15 5.05 17.36
CA TRP A 154 -21.68 5.09 17.45
C TRP A 154 -21.19 4.57 18.80
N VAL A 155 -20.34 3.55 18.76
CA VAL A 155 -19.74 2.88 19.93
C VAL A 155 -18.24 2.68 19.73
N GLN A 156 -17.51 2.34 20.80
CA GLN A 156 -16.17 1.77 20.63
C GLN A 156 -16.29 0.40 19.94
N ALA A 157 -15.40 0.10 18.99
CA ALA A 157 -15.43 -1.15 18.27
C ALA A 157 -14.95 -2.31 19.15
N GLN A 158 -15.79 -3.34 19.29
CA GLN A 158 -15.51 -4.58 19.99
C GLN A 158 -16.21 -5.74 19.26
N GLU A 159 -15.69 -6.97 19.40
CA GLU A 159 -16.35 -8.15 18.82
C GLU A 159 -17.49 -8.67 19.71
N PRO A 160 -18.57 -9.23 19.15
CA PRO A 160 -18.95 -9.21 17.72
C PRO A 160 -19.26 -7.79 17.22
N LEU A 161 -18.77 -7.45 16.03
CA LEU A 161 -19.15 -6.19 15.36
C LEU A 161 -20.58 -6.20 14.80
N HIS A 162 -20.99 -7.27 14.10
CA HIS A 162 -22.26 -7.31 13.37
C HIS A 162 -23.41 -7.91 14.19
N TRP A 163 -24.34 -7.08 14.64
CA TRP A 163 -25.56 -7.50 15.33
C TRP A 163 -26.79 -7.32 14.44
N LEU A 164 -27.00 -8.28 13.53
CA LEU A 164 -28.14 -8.30 12.60
C LEU A 164 -29.50 -8.06 13.29
N VAL A 165 -29.66 -8.64 14.48
CA VAL A 165 -30.87 -8.55 15.30
C VAL A 165 -31.14 -7.15 15.86
N ASP A 166 -30.13 -6.30 16.03
CA ASP A 166 -30.31 -4.94 16.55
C ASP A 166 -30.64 -3.93 15.43
N SER A 167 -30.50 -4.33 14.17
CA SER A 167 -30.78 -3.48 13.02
C SER A 167 -32.23 -3.00 13.01
N PRO A 168 -32.49 -1.73 12.65
CA PRO A 168 -33.85 -1.27 12.44
C PRO A 168 -34.50 -1.90 11.19
N ASP A 169 -33.70 -2.51 10.32
CA ASP A 169 -34.05 -2.85 8.93
C ASP A 169 -34.48 -4.32 8.75
N PRO A 170 -35.68 -4.58 8.18
CA PRO A 170 -36.21 -5.94 8.01
C PRO A 170 -35.28 -6.92 7.29
N VAL A 171 -34.45 -6.44 6.36
CA VAL A 171 -33.50 -7.28 5.60
C VAL A 171 -32.40 -7.91 6.47
N HIS A 172 -32.14 -7.38 7.66
CA HIS A 172 -31.22 -7.96 8.65
C HIS A 172 -31.99 -8.51 9.86
N SER A 173 -32.99 -7.80 10.37
CA SER A 173 -33.61 -8.14 11.66
C SER A 173 -34.78 -9.12 11.59
N GLY A 174 -35.42 -9.30 10.42
CA GLY A 174 -36.72 -9.97 10.32
C GLY A 174 -37.87 -9.16 10.95
N ASP A 175 -38.89 -9.83 11.47
CA ASP A 175 -40.07 -9.17 12.08
C ASP A 175 -39.64 -8.27 13.27
N PRO A 176 -40.04 -6.98 13.30
CA PRO A 176 -39.68 -6.08 14.41
C PRO A 176 -40.38 -6.42 15.75
N LYS A 177 -41.44 -7.24 15.77
CA LYS A 177 -42.24 -7.52 16.99
C LYS A 177 -41.46 -8.28 18.07
N ASP A 178 -40.70 -9.31 17.67
CA ASP A 178 -39.93 -10.16 18.59
C ASP A 178 -38.45 -9.74 18.68
N ARG A 179 -38.03 -8.78 17.86
CA ARG A 179 -36.64 -8.33 17.71
C ARG A 179 -35.97 -7.97 19.04
N ALA A 180 -36.68 -7.27 19.93
CA ALA A 180 -36.15 -6.89 21.23
C ALA A 180 -35.87 -8.09 22.14
N GLU A 181 -36.70 -9.14 22.09
CA GLU A 181 -36.46 -10.38 22.83
C GLU A 181 -35.30 -11.16 22.21
N ARG A 182 -35.31 -11.35 20.87
CA ARG A 182 -34.20 -12.01 20.16
C ARG A 182 -32.86 -11.32 20.40
N SER A 183 -32.81 -9.99 20.40
CA SER A 183 -31.62 -9.20 20.75
C SER A 183 -31.12 -9.54 22.16
N VAL A 184 -31.98 -9.44 23.16
CA VAL A 184 -31.65 -9.75 24.57
C VAL A 184 -31.20 -11.20 24.76
N GLN A 185 -31.67 -12.15 23.95
CA GLN A 185 -31.17 -13.54 23.99
C GLN A 185 -29.82 -13.70 23.26
N GLN A 186 -29.64 -13.13 22.06
CA GLN A 186 -28.38 -13.23 21.32
C GLN A 186 -27.22 -12.57 22.07
N HIS A 187 -27.41 -11.38 22.65
CA HIS A 187 -26.41 -10.71 23.50
C HIS A 187 -25.99 -11.51 24.75
N LYS A 188 -26.77 -12.51 25.18
CA LYS A 188 -26.44 -13.41 26.30
C LYS A 188 -25.81 -14.74 25.88
N THR A 189 -25.95 -15.15 24.62
CA THR A 189 -25.73 -16.53 24.17
C THR A 189 -24.81 -16.67 22.96
N ARG A 190 -24.50 -15.58 22.24
CA ARG A 190 -23.65 -15.60 21.04
C ARG A 190 -22.20 -15.94 21.40
N THR A 191 -21.71 -17.08 20.90
CA THR A 191 -20.33 -17.56 21.07
C THR A 191 -19.43 -17.35 19.85
N LYS A 192 -20.01 -17.08 18.68
CA LYS A 192 -19.33 -16.78 17.41
C LYS A 192 -19.61 -15.36 16.97
N GLY A 193 -18.61 -14.67 16.43
CA GLY A 193 -18.74 -13.27 16.04
C GLY A 193 -17.46 -12.55 15.62
N ALA A 194 -16.30 -13.19 15.73
CA ALA A 194 -15.03 -12.55 15.37
C ALA A 194 -14.85 -12.46 13.85
N GLY A 195 -14.38 -11.31 13.35
CA GLY A 195 -14.18 -11.05 11.92
C GLY A 195 -12.91 -10.25 11.63
N LEU A 196 -12.69 -9.94 10.35
CA LEU A 196 -11.52 -9.17 9.89
C LEU A 196 -11.57 -7.67 10.24
N GLY A 197 -12.76 -7.14 10.55
CA GLY A 197 -13.00 -5.69 10.67
C GLY A 197 -12.23 -5.01 11.79
N LEU A 198 -12.29 -5.55 13.01
CA LEU A 198 -11.54 -5.03 14.16
C LEU A 198 -10.01 -5.18 14.00
N PRO A 199 -9.45 -6.36 13.65
CA PRO A 199 -8.00 -6.49 13.41
C PRO A 199 -7.48 -5.62 12.25
N PHE A 200 -8.28 -5.40 11.20
CA PHE A 200 -7.95 -4.41 10.17
C PHE A 200 -7.83 -3.01 10.78
N ALA A 201 -8.87 -2.55 11.47
CA ALA A 201 -8.95 -1.18 11.94
C ALA A 201 -7.91 -0.88 13.02
N VAL A 202 -7.66 -1.81 13.95
CA VAL A 202 -6.58 -1.71 14.93
C VAL A 202 -5.24 -1.60 14.22
N SER A 203 -4.93 -2.48 13.26
CA SER A 203 -3.65 -2.41 12.55
C SER A 203 -3.51 -1.15 11.68
N MET A 204 -4.61 -0.59 11.16
CA MET A 204 -4.59 0.71 10.49
C MET A 204 -4.29 1.87 11.45
N VAL A 205 -4.84 1.88 12.67
CA VAL A 205 -4.47 2.87 13.69
C VAL A 205 -3.01 2.71 14.10
N GLU A 206 -2.51 1.49 14.32
CA GLU A 206 -1.10 1.22 14.66
C GLU A 206 -0.14 1.70 13.56
N ARG A 207 -0.50 1.52 12.29
CA ARG A 207 0.31 1.89 11.11
C ARG A 207 0.35 3.39 10.85
N THR A 208 -0.72 4.12 11.17
CA THR A 208 -0.92 5.51 10.69
C THR A 208 -1.11 6.54 11.80
N GLY A 209 -1.46 6.12 13.03
CA GLY A 209 -1.89 6.99 14.13
C GLY A 209 -3.29 7.62 13.96
N VAL A 210 -3.96 7.37 12.83
CA VAL A 210 -5.23 7.97 12.43
C VAL A 210 -6.40 7.18 13.04
N PRO A 211 -7.41 7.83 13.65
CA PRO A 211 -8.62 7.14 14.11
C PRO A 211 -9.39 6.46 12.98
N VAL A 212 -9.99 5.30 13.26
CA VAL A 212 -10.76 4.52 12.29
C VAL A 212 -12.21 4.37 12.76
N GLY A 213 -13.16 4.65 11.86
CA GLY A 213 -14.57 4.34 12.06
C GLY A 213 -15.01 3.20 11.14
N LEU A 214 -15.63 2.17 11.68
CA LEU A 214 -16.20 1.04 10.94
C LEU A 214 -17.70 1.26 10.70
N VAL A 215 -18.16 1.15 9.45
CA VAL A 215 -19.58 1.19 9.09
C VAL A 215 -20.05 -0.25 8.86
N ILE A 216 -20.84 -0.77 9.80
CA ILE A 216 -21.14 -2.20 9.94
C ILE A 216 -22.38 -2.57 9.11
N THR A 217 -22.23 -3.39 8.06
CA THR A 217 -23.32 -3.65 7.09
C THR A 217 -23.41 -5.09 6.54
N ALA A 218 -22.45 -5.98 6.79
CA ALA A 218 -22.46 -7.34 6.26
C ALA A 218 -23.58 -8.23 6.84
N HIS A 219 -23.94 -9.29 6.09
CA HIS A 219 -24.99 -10.24 6.46
C HIS A 219 -24.71 -11.62 5.84
N GLY A 220 -24.47 -12.63 6.67
CA GLY A 220 -24.23 -14.01 6.25
C GLY A 220 -25.37 -14.70 5.50
N GLY A 221 -25.03 -15.73 4.73
CA GLY A 221 -25.99 -16.49 3.91
C GLY A 221 -26.53 -15.73 2.69
N THR A 222 -25.93 -14.60 2.33
CA THR A 222 -26.35 -13.75 1.20
C THR A 222 -25.49 -14.02 -0.04
N SER A 223 -26.06 -13.76 -1.22
CA SER A 223 -25.38 -13.81 -2.52
C SER A 223 -25.35 -12.41 -3.15
N MET A 224 -24.64 -12.21 -4.26
CA MET A 224 -24.65 -10.94 -5.02
C MET A 224 -26.08 -10.46 -5.37
N GLN A 225 -27.06 -11.37 -5.45
CA GLN A 225 -28.47 -11.04 -5.71
C GLN A 225 -29.14 -10.29 -4.53
N GLY A 226 -28.65 -10.43 -3.30
CA GLY A 226 -29.08 -9.63 -2.15
C GLY A 226 -28.48 -8.22 -2.15
N TRP A 227 -27.30 -8.07 -2.76
CA TRP A 227 -26.51 -6.85 -2.89
C TRP A 227 -26.79 -6.07 -4.19
N ASP A 228 -27.83 -6.45 -4.93
CA ASP A 228 -28.26 -5.87 -6.21
C ASP A 228 -28.49 -4.34 -6.11
N PRO A 229 -27.69 -3.50 -6.81
CA PRO A 229 -27.84 -2.05 -6.81
C PRO A 229 -29.19 -1.54 -7.32
N ALA A 230 -29.93 -2.30 -8.13
CA ALA A 230 -31.26 -1.92 -8.59
C ALA A 230 -32.25 -1.79 -7.42
N LYS A 231 -32.03 -2.54 -6.33
CA LYS A 231 -32.88 -2.58 -5.14
C LYS A 231 -32.62 -1.44 -4.15
N LYS A 232 -31.80 -0.44 -4.50
CA LYS A 232 -31.50 0.70 -3.61
C LYS A 232 -32.74 1.51 -3.18
N GLY A 233 -33.78 1.52 -4.03
CA GLY A 233 -35.08 2.14 -3.70
C GLY A 233 -35.88 1.42 -2.62
N GLU A 234 -35.54 0.18 -2.27
CA GLU A 234 -36.23 -0.63 -1.26
C GLU A 234 -35.79 -0.28 0.20
N GLY A 235 -34.75 0.55 0.35
CA GLY A 235 -34.27 1.04 1.65
C GLY A 235 -33.83 -0.08 2.60
N GLY A 236 -34.48 -0.20 3.75
CA GLY A 236 -34.21 -1.24 4.76
C GLY A 236 -34.65 -2.66 4.38
N ASN A 237 -35.20 -2.86 3.17
CA ASN A 237 -35.63 -4.17 2.68
C ASN A 237 -34.61 -4.82 1.72
N SER A 238 -33.53 -4.12 1.34
CA SER A 238 -32.43 -4.67 0.53
C SER A 238 -31.07 -4.38 1.18
N LEU A 239 -30.08 -5.27 0.99
CA LEU A 239 -28.76 -5.11 1.63
C LEU A 239 -28.04 -3.86 1.09
N TYR A 240 -28.16 -3.60 -0.21
CA TYR A 240 -27.58 -2.43 -0.86
C TYR A 240 -28.23 -1.12 -0.37
N GLY A 241 -29.57 -1.06 -0.30
CA GLY A 241 -30.29 0.08 0.27
C GLY A 241 -29.98 0.27 1.76
N SER A 242 -29.72 -0.83 2.47
CA SER A 242 -29.28 -0.83 3.86
C SER A 242 -27.90 -0.20 4.04
N MET A 243 -26.91 -0.71 3.30
CA MET A 243 -25.53 -0.22 3.32
C MET A 243 -25.45 1.28 2.98
N LEU A 244 -26.16 1.74 1.94
CA LEU A 244 -26.16 3.16 1.57
C LEU A 244 -26.73 4.06 2.67
N ARG A 245 -27.78 3.63 3.40
CA ARG A 245 -28.30 4.39 4.55
C ARG A 245 -27.28 4.46 5.68
N SER A 246 -26.60 3.36 6.01
CA SER A 246 -25.55 3.35 7.04
C SER A 246 -24.35 4.24 6.66
N VAL A 247 -23.94 4.26 5.40
CA VAL A 247 -22.91 5.21 4.92
C VAL A 247 -23.38 6.66 5.02
N ASN A 248 -24.64 6.95 4.69
CA ASN A 248 -25.22 8.29 4.86
C ASN A 248 -25.30 8.72 6.34
N LEU A 249 -25.67 7.81 7.26
CA LEU A 249 -25.63 8.06 8.71
C LEU A 249 -24.20 8.31 9.23
N ALA A 250 -23.18 7.74 8.58
CA ALA A 250 -21.77 8.01 8.85
C ALA A 250 -21.25 9.34 8.24
N GLY A 251 -22.07 10.07 7.48
CA GLY A 251 -21.73 11.35 6.83
C GLY A 251 -21.60 11.30 5.31
N GLY A 252 -21.92 10.18 4.66
CA GLY A 252 -22.05 10.06 3.20
C GLY A 252 -20.74 9.96 2.42
N LYS A 253 -19.57 9.91 3.09
CA LYS A 253 -18.26 9.68 2.47
C LYS A 253 -17.41 8.74 3.31
N VAL A 254 -16.63 7.89 2.63
CA VAL A 254 -15.78 6.86 3.26
C VAL A 254 -14.40 6.77 2.60
N LYS A 255 -13.40 6.28 3.33
CA LYS A 255 -12.02 6.07 2.88
C LYS A 255 -11.88 4.83 1.97
N GLY A 256 -12.75 3.83 2.17
CA GLY A 256 -12.78 2.62 1.35
C GLY A 256 -13.86 1.63 1.82
N VAL A 257 -14.02 0.54 1.06
CA VAL A 257 -14.87 -0.60 1.38
C VAL A 257 -14.00 -1.84 1.55
N LEU A 258 -14.24 -2.59 2.63
CA LEU A 258 -13.79 -3.96 2.79
C LEU A 258 -14.91 -4.92 2.44
N TRP A 259 -14.58 -5.96 1.68
CA TRP A 259 -15.58 -6.86 1.09
C TRP A 259 -15.16 -8.33 1.15
N TYR A 260 -16.07 -9.22 1.53
CA TYR A 260 -15.86 -10.67 1.52
C TYR A 260 -17.18 -11.37 1.14
N GLN A 261 -17.26 -11.81 -0.12
CA GLN A 261 -18.47 -12.36 -0.73
C GLN A 261 -18.11 -13.23 -1.93
N GLY A 262 -18.67 -14.43 -2.00
CA GLY A 262 -18.60 -15.25 -3.22
C GLY A 262 -18.97 -16.71 -3.00
N GLU A 263 -18.96 -17.18 -1.75
CA GLU A 263 -19.23 -18.57 -1.39
C GLU A 263 -20.66 -19.00 -1.75
N SER A 264 -21.64 -18.12 -1.53
CA SER A 264 -23.04 -18.37 -1.93
C SER A 264 -23.30 -18.10 -3.43
N ASP A 265 -22.33 -17.53 -4.15
CA ASP A 265 -22.40 -17.28 -5.59
C ASP A 265 -21.74 -18.41 -6.42
N SER A 266 -21.09 -19.39 -5.76
CA SER A 266 -20.37 -20.51 -6.39
C SER A 266 -21.22 -21.55 -7.15
N SER A 267 -22.52 -21.30 -7.33
CA SER A 267 -23.41 -22.18 -8.09
C SER A 267 -23.03 -22.23 -9.58
N PRO A 268 -23.45 -23.25 -10.34
CA PRO A 268 -23.12 -23.34 -11.77
C PRO A 268 -23.63 -22.15 -12.59
N GLU A 269 -24.66 -21.44 -12.14
CA GLU A 269 -25.23 -20.26 -12.80
C GLU A 269 -24.64 -18.95 -12.26
N GLY A 270 -24.46 -18.84 -10.93
CA GLY A 270 -23.90 -17.66 -10.28
C GLY A 270 -22.43 -17.41 -10.65
N SER A 271 -21.60 -18.47 -10.60
CA SER A 271 -20.16 -18.38 -10.89
C SER A 271 -19.86 -17.89 -12.31
N LYS A 272 -20.73 -18.19 -13.29
CA LYS A 272 -20.63 -17.70 -14.69
C LYS A 272 -20.84 -16.19 -14.83
N ILE A 273 -21.48 -15.53 -13.85
CA ILE A 273 -21.80 -14.08 -13.90
C ILE A 273 -21.15 -13.26 -12.79
N TYR A 274 -20.62 -13.91 -11.74
CA TYR A 274 -20.08 -13.27 -10.55
C TYR A 274 -19.10 -12.13 -10.85
N GLU A 275 -18.11 -12.35 -11.73
CA GLU A 275 -17.10 -11.34 -12.09
C GLU A 275 -17.73 -10.03 -12.57
N ARG A 276 -18.71 -10.13 -13.48
CA ARG A 276 -19.43 -8.97 -14.00
C ARG A 276 -20.30 -8.32 -12.93
N VAL A 277 -21.07 -9.11 -12.17
CA VAL A 277 -21.99 -8.57 -11.16
C VAL A 277 -21.23 -7.89 -10.01
N PHE A 278 -20.05 -8.39 -9.63
CA PHE A 278 -19.20 -7.73 -8.62
C PHE A 278 -18.53 -6.46 -9.19
N ALA A 279 -18.10 -6.46 -10.46
CA ALA A 279 -17.66 -5.24 -11.14
C ALA A 279 -18.76 -4.16 -11.22
N ASP A 280 -19.98 -4.57 -11.61
CA ASP A 280 -21.17 -3.71 -11.69
C ASP A 280 -21.54 -3.14 -10.30
N PHE A 281 -21.40 -3.95 -9.24
CA PHE A 281 -21.60 -3.53 -7.85
C PHE A 281 -20.55 -2.48 -7.42
N ILE A 282 -19.25 -2.72 -7.65
CA ILE A 282 -18.18 -1.76 -7.33
C ILE A 282 -18.43 -0.41 -8.05
N ALA A 283 -18.78 -0.45 -9.33
CA ALA A 283 -19.11 0.73 -10.12
C ALA A 283 -20.35 1.46 -9.58
N SER A 284 -21.38 0.72 -9.16
CA SER A 284 -22.61 1.28 -8.60
C SER A 284 -22.36 1.98 -7.26
N VAL A 285 -21.60 1.36 -6.35
CA VAL A 285 -21.26 1.98 -5.05
C VAL A 285 -20.42 3.25 -5.24
N ARG A 286 -19.44 3.21 -6.16
CA ARG A 286 -18.64 4.39 -6.57
C ARG A 286 -19.53 5.53 -7.10
N SER A 287 -20.53 5.20 -7.90
CA SER A 287 -21.50 6.16 -8.44
C SER A 287 -22.44 6.73 -7.37
N ASP A 288 -23.06 5.88 -6.55
CA ASP A 288 -24.07 6.29 -5.57
C ASP A 288 -23.49 7.08 -4.38
N LEU A 289 -22.20 6.89 -4.07
CA LEU A 289 -21.47 7.69 -3.08
C LEU A 289 -20.77 8.92 -3.69
N GLY A 290 -20.78 9.09 -5.01
CA GLY A 290 -20.06 10.16 -5.70
C GLY A 290 -18.54 10.10 -5.52
N GLN A 291 -17.98 8.88 -5.38
CA GLN A 291 -16.58 8.60 -5.13
C GLN A 291 -16.03 7.67 -6.24
N PRO A 292 -15.69 8.16 -7.44
CA PRO A 292 -15.28 7.32 -8.58
C PRO A 292 -14.03 6.49 -8.28
N ASP A 293 -13.12 7.01 -7.47
CA ASP A 293 -11.87 6.36 -7.06
C ASP A 293 -11.97 5.56 -5.76
N LEU A 294 -13.18 5.28 -5.24
CA LEU A 294 -13.37 4.63 -3.94
C LEU A 294 -12.61 3.29 -3.85
N PRO A 295 -11.66 3.13 -2.90
CA PRO A 295 -10.92 1.90 -2.72
C PRO A 295 -11.83 0.73 -2.35
N PHE A 296 -11.65 -0.40 -3.04
CA PHE A 296 -12.36 -1.65 -2.77
C PHE A 296 -11.35 -2.77 -2.51
N TYR A 297 -11.17 -3.15 -1.25
CA TYR A 297 -10.22 -4.20 -0.87
C TYR A 297 -10.99 -5.42 -0.39
N PHE A 298 -10.76 -6.55 -1.04
CA PHE A 298 -11.60 -7.73 -0.87
C PHE A 298 -10.80 -9.00 -0.66
N VAL A 299 -11.50 -10.02 -0.19
CA VAL A 299 -10.93 -11.30 0.18
C VAL A 299 -11.38 -12.34 -0.83
N GLN A 300 -10.44 -13.06 -1.46
CA GLN A 300 -10.74 -14.23 -2.28
C GLN A 300 -11.28 -15.34 -1.36
N ILE A 301 -12.38 -15.99 -1.75
CA ILE A 301 -13.02 -17.01 -0.91
C ILE A 301 -12.09 -18.20 -0.59
N GLY A 302 -12.35 -18.83 0.56
CA GLY A 302 -11.49 -19.88 1.12
C GLY A 302 -11.48 -21.21 0.37
N ARG A 303 -10.88 -22.23 0.97
CA ARG A 303 -10.85 -23.60 0.41
C ARG A 303 -12.25 -24.21 0.34
N PHE A 304 -12.51 -25.01 -0.69
CA PHE A 304 -13.77 -25.75 -0.85
C PHE A 304 -13.73 -27.07 -0.08
N VAL A 305 -14.52 -27.21 0.99
CA VAL A 305 -14.58 -28.46 1.79
C VAL A 305 -16.01 -28.98 2.07
N ILE A 306 -17.05 -28.30 1.57
CA ILE A 306 -18.47 -28.73 1.71
C ILE A 306 -18.83 -29.97 0.86
N GLY A 307 -17.97 -30.38 -0.09
CA GLY A 307 -18.18 -31.53 -0.95
C GLY A 307 -19.03 -31.23 -2.19
N GLY A 308 -18.93 -32.09 -3.21
CA GLY A 308 -19.55 -31.87 -4.53
C GLY A 308 -18.54 -31.37 -5.57
N ASP A 309 -19.03 -30.65 -6.59
CA ASP A 309 -18.21 -30.12 -7.68
C ASP A 309 -17.54 -28.77 -7.29
N PRO A 310 -16.19 -28.70 -7.20
CA PRO A 310 -15.47 -27.46 -6.87
C PRO A 310 -15.44 -26.44 -8.04
N LYS A 311 -15.88 -26.80 -9.26
CA LYS A 311 -15.69 -25.97 -10.46
C LYS A 311 -16.25 -24.56 -10.34
N GLY A 312 -17.48 -24.41 -9.83
CA GLY A 312 -18.10 -23.10 -9.63
C GLY A 312 -17.40 -22.28 -8.54
N TRP A 313 -16.88 -22.94 -7.51
CA TRP A 313 -16.09 -22.32 -6.44
C TRP A 313 -14.74 -21.80 -6.92
N ASN A 314 -13.97 -22.64 -7.61
CA ASN A 314 -12.70 -22.23 -8.21
C ASN A 314 -12.89 -21.16 -9.31
N THR A 315 -14.05 -21.10 -9.98
CA THR A 315 -14.40 -20.04 -10.94
C THR A 315 -14.63 -18.69 -10.25
N VAL A 316 -15.32 -18.65 -9.10
CA VAL A 316 -15.46 -17.42 -8.29
C VAL A 316 -14.08 -16.96 -7.80
N GLN A 317 -13.27 -17.87 -7.25
CA GLN A 317 -11.91 -17.53 -6.80
C GLN A 317 -11.04 -16.95 -7.91
N ASP A 318 -11.11 -17.49 -9.13
CA ASP A 318 -10.31 -16.99 -10.25
C ASP A 318 -10.81 -15.63 -10.77
N ALA A 319 -12.12 -15.36 -10.69
CA ALA A 319 -12.68 -14.03 -10.95
C ALA A 319 -12.17 -13.00 -9.92
N GLU A 320 -12.25 -13.30 -8.62
CA GLU A 320 -11.74 -12.46 -7.54
C GLU A 320 -10.25 -12.13 -7.72
N ARG A 321 -9.45 -13.12 -8.12
CA ARG A 321 -8.04 -12.93 -8.45
C ARG A 321 -7.80 -11.91 -9.58
N ARG A 322 -8.66 -11.89 -10.59
CA ARG A 322 -8.47 -11.12 -11.83
C ARG A 322 -9.07 -9.72 -11.82
N LEU A 323 -10.08 -9.46 -10.98
CA LEU A 323 -10.72 -8.14 -10.88
C LEU A 323 -9.75 -6.95 -10.63
N PRO A 324 -8.66 -7.06 -9.84
CA PRO A 324 -7.70 -5.97 -9.68
C PRO A 324 -6.88 -5.64 -10.93
N ASP A 325 -6.86 -6.52 -11.93
CA ASP A 325 -6.18 -6.28 -13.20
C ASP A 325 -7.04 -5.48 -14.20
N SER A 326 -8.35 -5.37 -13.94
CA SER A 326 -9.32 -4.64 -14.77
C SER A 326 -9.98 -3.46 -14.07
N ILE A 327 -10.03 -3.43 -12.73
CA ILE A 327 -10.68 -2.37 -11.94
C ILE A 327 -9.66 -1.63 -11.07
N ALA A 328 -9.33 -0.40 -11.47
CA ALA A 328 -8.44 0.49 -10.71
C ALA A 328 -8.95 0.78 -9.29
N ASN A 329 -8.03 1.07 -8.37
CA ASN A 329 -8.28 1.27 -6.94
C ASN A 329 -8.97 0.07 -6.28
N THR A 330 -8.62 -1.16 -6.70
CA THR A 330 -9.06 -2.40 -6.04
C THR A 330 -7.88 -3.34 -5.80
N ALA A 331 -8.02 -4.25 -4.84
CA ALA A 331 -7.02 -5.28 -4.55
C ALA A 331 -7.66 -6.48 -3.83
N VAL A 332 -7.15 -7.68 -4.11
CA VAL A 332 -7.56 -8.93 -3.48
C VAL A 332 -6.52 -9.41 -2.47
N VAL A 333 -6.94 -10.04 -1.37
CA VAL A 333 -6.08 -10.87 -0.51
C VAL A 333 -6.62 -12.30 -0.47
N SER A 334 -5.76 -13.32 -0.48
CA SER A 334 -6.22 -14.71 -0.37
C SER A 334 -6.18 -15.23 1.07
N VAL A 335 -6.97 -16.28 1.32
CA VAL A 335 -7.08 -17.00 2.60
C VAL A 335 -6.91 -18.51 2.44
N ILE A 336 -6.43 -18.97 1.27
CA ILE A 336 -6.29 -20.40 0.97
C ILE A 336 -5.29 -21.12 1.90
N ASP A 337 -4.39 -20.38 2.55
CA ASP A 337 -3.44 -20.88 3.57
C ASP A 337 -3.99 -20.84 5.02
N LEU A 338 -5.25 -20.42 5.21
CA LEU A 338 -5.84 -20.22 6.55
C LEU A 338 -6.68 -21.42 7.01
N GLU A 339 -6.79 -21.55 8.32
CA GLU A 339 -7.62 -22.55 9.00
C GLU A 339 -9.09 -22.13 8.98
N LEU A 340 -9.98 -23.12 8.92
CA LEU A 340 -11.43 -22.93 8.98
C LEU A 340 -11.97 -23.46 10.33
N ASP A 341 -12.92 -22.75 10.93
CA ASP A 341 -13.63 -23.22 12.13
C ASP A 341 -14.71 -24.27 11.78
N ASP A 342 -15.16 -24.30 10.52
CA ASP A 342 -16.17 -25.22 10.01
C ASP A 342 -15.93 -25.52 8.51
N ALA A 343 -16.96 -26.00 7.80
CA ALA A 343 -16.83 -26.39 6.39
C ALA A 343 -16.73 -25.23 5.38
N ILE A 344 -16.76 -23.96 5.82
CA ILE A 344 -16.78 -22.80 4.92
C ILE A 344 -16.17 -21.50 5.49
N HIS A 345 -16.09 -21.35 6.82
CA HIS A 345 -15.70 -20.09 7.45
C HIS A 345 -14.28 -20.06 7.99
N VAL A 346 -13.56 -18.96 7.72
CA VAL A 346 -12.21 -18.71 8.23
C VAL A 346 -12.27 -18.45 9.74
N GLY A 347 -11.47 -19.19 10.50
CA GLY A 347 -11.45 -19.14 11.97
C GLY A 347 -10.83 -17.86 12.53
N THR A 348 -11.01 -17.60 13.83
CA THR A 348 -10.66 -16.31 14.48
C THR A 348 -9.21 -15.88 14.27
N GLN A 349 -8.23 -16.79 14.38
CA GLN A 349 -6.82 -16.45 14.11
C GLN A 349 -6.55 -16.20 12.63
N GLY A 350 -7.29 -16.88 11.74
CA GLY A 350 -7.33 -16.58 10.32
C GLY A 350 -7.86 -15.17 10.08
N GLN A 351 -9.03 -14.82 10.62
CA GLN A 351 -9.66 -13.50 10.51
C GLN A 351 -8.73 -12.36 10.98
N LYS A 352 -7.95 -12.56 12.05
CA LYS A 352 -6.85 -11.65 12.43
C LYS A 352 -5.83 -11.45 11.29
N ARG A 353 -5.32 -12.54 10.70
CA ARG A 353 -4.40 -12.47 9.53
C ARG A 353 -5.07 -11.80 8.32
N VAL A 354 -6.36 -12.03 8.06
CA VAL A 354 -7.09 -11.36 6.97
C VAL A 354 -7.14 -9.84 7.18
N GLY A 355 -7.56 -9.39 8.37
CA GLY A 355 -7.59 -7.97 8.71
C GLY A 355 -6.20 -7.31 8.59
N GLN A 356 -5.16 -7.98 9.06
CA GLN A 356 -3.77 -7.53 8.92
C GLN A 356 -3.27 -7.53 7.47
N ARG A 357 -3.68 -8.48 6.62
CA ARG A 357 -3.38 -8.49 5.17
C ARG A 357 -4.02 -7.28 4.49
N LEU A 358 -5.31 -7.04 4.71
CA LEU A 358 -6.03 -5.88 4.19
C LEU A 358 -5.42 -4.55 4.69
N ALA A 359 -4.96 -4.48 5.94
CA ALA A 359 -4.29 -3.29 6.47
C ALA A 359 -2.92 -3.02 5.81
N LYS A 360 -2.17 -4.05 5.44
CA LYS A 360 -0.91 -3.91 4.67
C LYS A 360 -1.17 -3.42 3.24
N ILE A 361 -2.24 -3.90 2.59
CA ILE A 361 -2.71 -3.37 1.29
C ILE A 361 -3.06 -1.88 1.43
N ALA A 362 -3.98 -1.54 2.35
CA ALA A 362 -4.46 -0.17 2.53
C ALA A 362 -3.34 0.81 2.93
N GLN A 363 -2.35 0.37 3.72
CA GLN A 363 -1.17 1.17 4.05
C GLN A 363 -0.34 1.55 2.81
N ARG A 364 -0.13 0.61 1.89
CA ARG A 364 0.60 0.86 0.64
C ARG A 364 -0.20 1.78 -0.27
N GLU A 365 -1.39 1.33 -0.66
CA GLU A 365 -2.14 1.90 -1.77
C GLU A 365 -2.74 3.29 -1.45
N LEU A 366 -3.03 3.61 -0.18
CA LEU A 366 -3.68 4.87 0.20
C LEU A 366 -2.79 5.90 0.90
N PHE A 367 -1.53 5.55 1.19
CA PHE A 367 -0.60 6.41 1.92
C PHE A 367 0.83 6.41 1.35
N GLY A 368 1.13 5.60 0.33
CA GLY A 368 2.47 5.51 -0.26
C GLY A 368 3.54 4.99 0.70
N GLN A 369 3.13 4.30 1.77
CA GLN A 369 4.02 3.77 2.80
C GLN A 369 4.46 2.33 2.46
N VAL A 370 5.44 1.80 3.20
CA VAL A 370 5.90 0.41 3.10
C VAL A 370 4.85 -0.55 3.68
N GLY A 371 3.77 -0.78 2.90
CA GLY A 371 2.77 -1.82 3.14
C GLY A 371 3.13 -3.11 2.40
N ALA A 372 2.15 -3.73 1.72
CA ALA A 372 2.36 -4.93 0.91
C ALA A 372 1.51 -4.95 -0.37
N THR A 373 1.88 -5.74 -1.37
CA THR A 373 1.01 -6.21 -2.46
C THR A 373 0.62 -7.67 -2.28
N THR A 374 -0.39 -8.15 -3.01
CA THR A 374 -0.66 -9.59 -3.12
C THR A 374 0.22 -10.20 -4.24
N PRO A 375 0.84 -11.38 -4.03
CA PRO A 375 1.49 -12.18 -5.06
C PRO A 375 0.54 -12.64 -6.18
N THR A 376 0.37 -11.84 -7.22
CA THR A 376 -0.49 -12.14 -8.37
C THR A 376 0.28 -12.90 -9.45
N LEU A 377 -0.35 -13.89 -10.08
CA LEU A 377 0.21 -14.60 -11.25
C LEU A 377 0.59 -13.60 -12.36
N ASP A 378 1.83 -13.66 -12.83
CA ASP A 378 2.34 -12.92 -13.99
C ASP A 378 2.27 -13.83 -15.24
N ARG A 379 2.98 -14.96 -15.21
CA ARG A 379 3.00 -15.91 -16.34
C ARG A 379 3.49 -17.30 -15.96
N VAL A 380 3.16 -18.27 -16.81
CA VAL A 380 3.76 -19.62 -16.82
C VAL A 380 4.66 -19.73 -18.05
N MET A 381 5.83 -20.35 -17.88
CA MET A 381 6.83 -20.56 -18.94
C MET A 381 7.35 -22.00 -18.89
N ARG A 382 7.67 -22.63 -20.03
CA ARG A 382 8.44 -23.89 -20.04
C ARG A 382 9.89 -23.59 -19.68
N GLY A 383 10.49 -24.40 -18.82
CA GLY A 383 11.89 -24.30 -18.43
C GLY A 383 12.68 -25.54 -18.86
N ALA A 384 14.01 -25.45 -18.77
CA ALA A 384 14.91 -26.55 -19.09
C ALA A 384 14.60 -27.80 -18.24
N ASN A 385 14.97 -28.99 -18.75
CA ASN A 385 14.87 -30.27 -18.05
C ASN A 385 13.45 -30.61 -17.56
N ASN A 386 12.45 -30.49 -18.43
CA ASN A 386 11.02 -30.73 -18.13
C ASN A 386 10.54 -29.96 -16.89
N THR A 387 10.70 -28.63 -16.89
CA THR A 387 10.18 -27.77 -15.82
C THR A 387 9.10 -26.82 -16.33
N LEU A 388 8.22 -26.38 -15.41
CA LEU A 388 7.40 -25.18 -15.59
C LEU A 388 7.84 -24.14 -14.59
N VAL A 389 8.02 -22.90 -15.05
CA VAL A 389 8.33 -21.74 -14.21
C VAL A 389 7.07 -20.88 -14.11
N VAL A 390 6.51 -20.83 -12.92
CA VAL A 390 5.34 -20.01 -12.57
C VAL A 390 5.85 -18.73 -11.93
N LYS A 391 5.78 -17.61 -12.64
CA LYS A 391 6.25 -16.30 -12.16
C LYS A 391 5.10 -15.47 -11.60
N PHE A 392 5.38 -14.74 -10.53
CA PHE A 392 4.46 -13.85 -9.85
C PHE A 392 4.96 -12.41 -9.88
N ARG A 393 4.03 -11.46 -9.88
CA ARG A 393 4.26 -10.03 -9.63
C ARG A 393 3.65 -9.63 -8.29
N GLY A 394 4.04 -8.49 -7.73
CA GLY A 394 3.54 -8.03 -6.43
C GLY A 394 4.09 -8.80 -5.22
N VAL A 395 5.01 -9.75 -5.42
CA VAL A 395 5.72 -10.47 -4.36
C VAL A 395 6.52 -9.49 -3.51
N ASN A 396 6.33 -9.53 -2.19
CA ASN A 396 7.00 -8.61 -1.27
C ASN A 396 8.45 -9.05 -0.99
N MET A 397 9.38 -8.43 -1.71
CA MET A 397 10.82 -8.67 -1.64
C MET A 397 11.54 -7.90 -0.52
N SER A 398 10.80 -7.23 0.36
CA SER A 398 11.29 -6.48 1.51
C SER A 398 10.37 -6.69 2.71
N ALA A 399 10.93 -6.85 3.92
CA ALA A 399 10.14 -7.04 5.13
C ALA A 399 9.38 -5.74 5.48
N PRO A 400 8.06 -5.80 5.77
CA PRO A 400 7.33 -4.64 6.27
C PRO A 400 7.90 -4.20 7.62
N GLN A 401 8.41 -2.96 7.72
CA GLN A 401 8.99 -2.47 8.98
C GLN A 401 7.92 -2.22 10.05
N PRO A 402 8.17 -2.56 11.32
CA PRO A 402 7.28 -2.23 12.43
C PRO A 402 7.34 -0.73 12.76
N ALA A 403 6.18 -0.12 13.01
CA ALA A 403 6.04 1.30 13.29
C ALA A 403 6.34 1.64 14.77
N SER A 404 7.62 1.71 15.16
CA SER A 404 7.99 1.95 16.58
C SER A 404 9.26 2.80 16.81
N ALA A 405 9.56 3.79 15.95
CA ALA A 405 10.77 4.62 16.07
C ALA A 405 10.62 6.15 15.81
N MET A 406 9.41 6.73 15.70
CA MET A 406 9.24 8.19 15.50
C MET A 406 8.29 8.84 16.54
N ALA A 407 8.72 8.89 17.79
CA ALA A 407 7.98 9.57 18.88
C ALA A 407 8.89 10.40 19.82
N ARG A 408 10.00 10.97 19.33
CA ARG A 408 10.87 11.85 20.15
C ARG A 408 11.73 12.88 19.41
N ALA A 409 11.14 13.63 18.47
CA ALA A 409 11.76 14.82 17.88
C ALA A 409 10.69 15.88 17.53
N GLY A 410 10.38 16.79 18.46
CA GLY A 410 9.28 17.75 18.24
C GLY A 410 8.85 18.62 19.41
N MET A 411 9.78 19.14 20.22
CA MET A 411 9.49 20.15 21.26
C MET A 411 10.68 21.08 21.49
N GLY A 412 10.43 22.38 21.66
CA GLY A 412 11.39 23.34 22.21
C GLY A 412 12.37 23.98 21.22
N GLY A 413 11.94 25.03 20.53
CA GLY A 413 12.83 25.92 19.78
C GLY A 413 12.62 27.39 20.12
N ARG A 414 13.40 27.95 21.08
CA ARG A 414 13.84 29.37 21.18
C ARG A 414 14.46 29.72 22.55
N GLY A 415 15.55 30.50 22.52
CA GLY A 415 15.94 31.44 23.59
C GLY A 415 17.15 31.06 24.46
N GLY A 416 18.07 32.01 24.64
CA GLY A 416 19.16 31.94 25.64
C GLY A 416 20.57 32.19 25.08
N MET A 417 21.17 33.33 25.45
CA MET A 417 22.62 33.61 25.30
C MET A 417 23.33 33.38 26.65
N GLY A 418 24.63 33.04 26.63
CA GLY A 418 25.51 33.16 27.81
C GLY A 418 26.46 31.97 28.05
N PRO A 419 27.80 32.15 28.00
CA PRO A 419 28.78 31.09 28.24
C PRO A 419 29.53 31.22 29.59
N ALA A 420 29.99 30.10 30.16
CA ALA A 420 31.08 30.06 31.14
C ALA A 420 31.73 28.66 31.28
N ALA A 421 32.93 28.62 31.87
CA ALA A 421 33.76 27.45 32.18
C ALA A 421 33.14 26.51 33.26
N GLY A 422 33.65 25.30 33.54
CA GLY A 422 34.79 24.55 32.98
C GLY A 422 35.53 23.70 34.06
N MET A 423 36.52 22.89 33.65
CA MET A 423 37.26 21.90 34.47
C MET A 423 36.42 20.71 35.00
N GLY A 424 36.96 19.53 35.29
CA GLY A 424 38.33 19.01 35.04
C GLY A 424 38.62 17.71 35.81
N GLY A 425 39.61 16.91 35.35
CA GLY A 425 40.05 15.63 35.95
C GLY A 425 39.19 14.42 35.50
N MET A 426 39.71 13.28 35.02
CA MET A 426 40.89 12.42 35.29
C MET A 426 40.61 11.25 36.25
N GLY A 427 41.14 10.06 35.90
CA GLY A 427 40.95 8.79 36.61
C GLY A 427 39.82 7.94 35.99
N GLY A 428 40.06 6.77 35.39
CA GLY A 428 41.32 6.04 35.18
C GLY A 428 41.50 4.88 36.17
N GLY A 429 40.95 3.70 35.83
CA GLY A 429 41.08 2.46 36.60
C GLY A 429 40.44 1.29 35.84
N GLN A 430 41.13 0.16 35.76
CA GLN A 430 40.77 -1.01 34.95
C GLN A 430 41.03 -2.30 35.76
N MET A 431 40.53 -3.44 35.26
CA MET A 431 40.84 -4.83 35.64
C MET A 431 40.05 -5.45 36.80
N GLY A 432 39.75 -6.74 36.66
CA GLY A 432 39.21 -7.62 37.72
C GLY A 432 37.97 -8.41 37.30
N GLY A 433 38.10 -9.73 37.08
CA GLY A 433 36.96 -10.60 36.81
C GLY A 433 37.26 -12.09 36.92
N MET A 434 36.31 -12.85 37.50
CA MET A 434 36.09 -14.31 37.54
C MET A 434 34.71 -14.47 38.23
N ALA A 435 33.73 -15.26 37.75
CA ALA A 435 33.67 -16.72 37.65
C ALA A 435 33.83 -17.42 39.02
N GLY A 436 32.88 -18.21 39.54
CA GLY A 436 31.53 -18.59 39.04
C GLY A 436 30.82 -19.54 40.03
N VAL A 437 29.84 -20.33 39.55
CA VAL A 437 29.01 -21.30 40.32
C VAL A 437 27.99 -20.65 41.29
N GLY A 438 26.74 -21.11 41.43
CA GLY A 438 26.00 -22.12 40.65
C GLY A 438 24.82 -22.74 41.44
N GLY A 439 23.64 -22.80 40.81
CA GLY A 439 22.40 -23.37 41.39
C GLY A 439 21.15 -22.71 40.82
N GLY A 440 20.05 -23.46 40.60
CA GLY A 440 18.82 -22.90 40.02
C GLY A 440 17.66 -23.88 39.92
N GLN A 441 16.49 -23.37 39.52
CA GLN A 441 15.29 -24.14 39.14
C GLN A 441 14.40 -23.30 38.17
N PRO A 442 13.34 -23.88 37.55
CA PRO A 442 12.92 -23.46 36.20
C PRO A 442 11.79 -22.42 36.13
N GLY A 443 11.70 -21.72 34.98
CA GLY A 443 10.65 -20.73 34.68
C GLY A 443 10.76 -20.12 33.28
N GLY A 444 10.89 -20.95 32.24
CA GLY A 444 11.16 -20.49 30.87
C GLY A 444 9.93 -20.04 30.09
N PHE A 445 9.62 -18.75 30.09
CA PHE A 445 8.79 -18.13 29.06
C PHE A 445 9.61 -18.00 27.76
N PRO A 446 9.13 -18.47 26.59
CA PRO A 446 9.86 -18.35 25.32
C PRO A 446 9.73 -16.95 24.72
N ASN A 447 10.32 -15.94 25.37
CA ASN A 447 10.37 -14.58 24.86
C ASN A 447 11.79 -14.23 24.36
N GLN A 448 12.21 -14.93 23.31
CA GLN A 448 13.41 -14.63 22.52
C GLN A 448 13.05 -14.61 21.03
N VAL A 449 12.75 -13.44 20.50
CA VAL A 449 12.86 -13.19 19.05
C VAL A 449 14.35 -13.15 18.72
N SER A 450 14.87 -14.22 18.14
CA SER A 450 16.27 -14.30 17.73
C SER A 450 16.56 -13.26 16.65
N ILE A 451 17.53 -12.37 16.89
CA ILE A 451 18.01 -11.42 15.87
C ILE A 451 18.94 -12.17 14.93
N GLY A 452 18.36 -12.92 13.98
CA GLY A 452 19.10 -13.95 13.23
C GLY A 452 18.51 -14.49 11.93
N GLU A 453 17.54 -13.82 11.28
CA GLU A 453 16.96 -14.29 10.00
C GLU A 453 17.03 -13.24 8.88
N THR A 454 18.21 -13.04 8.29
CA THR A 454 18.44 -12.13 7.15
C THR A 454 18.14 -12.79 5.78
N SER A 455 17.06 -13.58 5.71
CA SER A 455 16.70 -14.40 4.54
C SER A 455 15.20 -14.39 4.14
N ASN A 456 14.32 -13.80 4.94
CA ASN A 456 12.86 -14.02 4.86
C ASN A 456 12.13 -13.16 3.80
N LEU A 457 12.72 -12.95 2.63
CA LEU A 457 12.22 -12.03 1.60
C LEU A 457 11.69 -12.78 0.38
N GLY A 458 10.58 -12.32 -0.21
CA GLY A 458 9.94 -13.02 -1.34
C GLY A 458 9.20 -14.31 -0.95
N LEU A 459 8.92 -15.17 -1.93
CA LEU A 459 8.10 -16.38 -1.77
C LEU A 459 8.71 -17.41 -0.79
N ARG A 460 7.82 -18.11 -0.07
CA ARG A 460 8.10 -19.18 0.90
C ARG A 460 6.92 -20.17 1.00
N PRO A 461 7.13 -21.43 1.40
CA PRO A 461 8.43 -22.07 1.70
C PRO A 461 9.26 -22.30 0.43
N GLU A 462 10.58 -22.43 0.57
CA GLU A 462 11.49 -22.60 -0.58
C GLU A 462 11.36 -23.96 -1.29
N ARG A 463 10.80 -24.96 -0.60
CA ARG A 463 10.57 -26.34 -1.06
C ARG A 463 9.32 -26.88 -0.37
N HIS A 464 8.86 -28.06 -0.80
CA HIS A 464 7.63 -28.69 -0.29
C HIS A 464 6.40 -27.78 -0.50
N ILE A 465 6.38 -27.07 -1.63
CA ILE A 465 5.31 -26.18 -2.02
C ILE A 465 4.12 -27.01 -2.50
N ALA A 466 2.95 -26.78 -1.89
CA ALA A 466 1.72 -27.51 -2.18
C ALA A 466 0.66 -26.58 -2.79
N GLY A 467 -0.35 -27.19 -3.42
CA GLY A 467 -1.46 -26.52 -4.11
C GLY A 467 -1.40 -26.58 -5.63
N PHE A 468 -0.22 -26.80 -6.22
CA PHE A 468 -0.05 -26.94 -7.67
C PHE A 468 -0.57 -28.28 -8.21
N SER A 469 -1.30 -28.25 -9.32
CA SER A 469 -1.69 -29.46 -10.06
C SER A 469 -1.80 -29.20 -11.56
N ILE A 470 -1.41 -30.19 -12.37
CA ILE A 470 -1.71 -30.22 -13.81
C ILE A 470 -2.95 -31.10 -14.00
N ARG A 471 -3.91 -30.64 -14.80
CA ARG A 471 -5.22 -31.28 -15.00
C ARG A 471 -5.62 -31.27 -16.47
N LYS A 472 -6.47 -32.20 -16.91
CA LYS A 472 -7.15 -32.09 -18.21
C LYS A 472 -8.35 -31.14 -18.12
N GLU A 473 -9.01 -30.89 -19.25
CA GLU A 473 -10.29 -30.17 -19.34
C GLU A 473 -11.41 -30.77 -18.46
N ASP A 474 -11.41 -32.09 -18.27
CA ASP A 474 -12.34 -32.83 -17.38
C ASP A 474 -12.04 -32.64 -15.87
N GLY A 475 -11.02 -31.86 -15.51
CA GLY A 475 -10.57 -31.63 -14.13
C GLY A 475 -9.73 -32.77 -13.52
N SER A 476 -9.60 -33.91 -14.19
CA SER A 476 -8.80 -35.04 -13.70
C SER A 476 -7.31 -34.70 -13.65
N ALA A 477 -6.66 -35.10 -12.54
CA ALA A 477 -5.27 -34.76 -12.28
C ALA A 477 -4.29 -35.63 -13.08
N ILE A 478 -3.24 -34.99 -13.59
CA ILE A 478 -2.12 -35.64 -14.28
C ILE A 478 -0.90 -35.59 -13.35
N PRO A 479 -0.42 -36.71 -12.78
CA PRO A 479 0.61 -36.74 -11.74
C PRO A 479 2.03 -36.54 -12.31
N LEU A 480 2.26 -35.37 -12.90
CA LEU A 480 3.54 -34.99 -13.51
C LEU A 480 4.48 -34.28 -12.53
N ILE A 481 3.96 -33.39 -11.68
CA ILE A 481 4.77 -32.60 -10.74
C ILE A 481 5.29 -33.53 -9.64
N PHE A 482 6.62 -33.69 -9.55
CA PHE A 482 7.27 -34.49 -8.50
C PHE A 482 8.08 -33.65 -7.50
N ASP A 483 8.36 -32.39 -7.82
CA ASP A 483 9.04 -31.43 -6.95
C ASP A 483 8.61 -30.00 -7.30
N ALA A 484 8.53 -29.13 -6.29
CA ALA A 484 8.12 -27.74 -6.41
C ALA A 484 8.95 -26.89 -5.44
N SER A 485 9.66 -25.90 -5.99
CA SER A 485 10.65 -25.10 -5.26
C SER A 485 10.68 -23.64 -5.72
N VAL A 486 11.01 -22.71 -4.83
CA VAL A 486 11.14 -21.29 -5.15
C VAL A 486 12.40 -21.05 -6.00
N GLY A 487 12.28 -20.29 -7.07
CA GLY A 487 13.39 -19.88 -7.93
C GLY A 487 14.32 -18.89 -7.25
N LYS A 488 15.57 -18.76 -7.74
CA LYS A 488 16.62 -17.94 -7.10
C LYS A 488 16.25 -16.47 -6.84
N ALA A 489 15.40 -15.89 -7.69
CA ALA A 489 14.93 -14.50 -7.55
C ALA A 489 13.73 -14.35 -6.57
N ARG A 490 13.24 -15.46 -6.00
CA ARG A 490 12.17 -15.55 -4.99
C ARG A 490 10.81 -14.98 -5.41
N ASP A 491 10.63 -14.74 -6.70
CA ASP A 491 9.42 -14.23 -7.36
C ASP A 491 8.69 -15.29 -8.22
N ALA A 492 9.21 -16.52 -8.25
CA ALA A 492 8.71 -17.60 -9.08
C ALA A 492 8.84 -18.96 -8.40
N VAL A 493 7.98 -19.91 -8.80
CA VAL A 493 8.06 -21.33 -8.44
C VAL A 493 8.47 -22.14 -9.66
N VAL A 494 9.44 -23.03 -9.48
CA VAL A 494 9.88 -24.02 -10.45
C VAL A 494 9.28 -25.37 -10.09
N LEU A 495 8.39 -25.86 -10.96
CA LEU A 495 7.77 -27.19 -10.90
C LEU A 495 8.58 -28.14 -11.78
N LYS A 496 9.01 -29.30 -11.24
CA LYS A 496 9.73 -30.33 -12.00
C LYS A 496 8.77 -31.45 -12.41
N LEU A 497 8.80 -31.84 -13.68
CA LEU A 497 7.86 -32.79 -14.26
C LEU A 497 8.54 -34.13 -14.59
N SER A 498 7.86 -35.22 -14.26
CA SER A 498 8.31 -36.60 -14.51
C SER A 498 8.29 -36.99 -16.00
N GLY A 499 7.63 -36.19 -16.84
CA GLY A 499 7.51 -36.38 -18.28
C GLY A 499 7.00 -35.12 -18.99
N PRO A 500 6.78 -35.17 -20.30
CA PRO A 500 6.21 -34.05 -21.06
C PRO A 500 4.76 -33.77 -20.64
N VAL A 501 4.34 -32.51 -20.72
CA VAL A 501 2.95 -32.09 -20.54
C VAL A 501 2.12 -32.54 -21.75
N PRO A 502 1.03 -33.32 -21.58
CA PRO A 502 0.12 -33.68 -22.67
C PRO A 502 -0.62 -32.45 -23.23
N PRO A 503 -0.97 -32.43 -24.53
CA PRO A 503 -1.87 -31.43 -25.10
C PRO A 503 -3.22 -31.38 -24.36
N GLY A 504 -3.87 -30.21 -24.31
CA GLY A 504 -5.13 -30.01 -23.59
C GLY A 504 -4.99 -30.03 -22.07
N SER A 505 -3.79 -29.78 -21.55
CA SER A 505 -3.52 -29.70 -20.11
C SER A 505 -3.55 -28.27 -19.58
N PHE A 506 -4.02 -28.13 -18.34
CA PHE A 506 -4.12 -26.86 -17.63
C PHE A 506 -3.37 -26.93 -16.30
N LEU A 507 -2.62 -25.87 -15.97
CA LEU A 507 -2.06 -25.68 -14.63
C LEU A 507 -3.08 -24.97 -13.73
N TRP A 508 -3.10 -25.41 -12.48
CA TRP A 508 -3.87 -24.84 -11.40
C TRP A 508 -3.01 -24.64 -10.15
N TYR A 509 -3.36 -23.63 -9.35
CA TYR A 509 -2.97 -23.50 -7.95
C TYR A 509 -4.23 -23.44 -7.09
N GLY A 510 -4.40 -24.36 -6.13
CA GLY A 510 -5.55 -24.38 -5.23
C GLY A 510 -6.85 -24.95 -5.82
N HIS A 511 -6.78 -25.77 -6.87
CA HIS A 511 -7.96 -26.44 -7.44
C HIS A 511 -8.41 -27.64 -6.62
N GLY A 512 -9.71 -27.69 -6.31
CA GLY A 512 -10.41 -28.90 -5.89
C GLY A 512 -10.96 -28.86 -4.46
N TYR A 513 -11.22 -30.06 -3.94
CA TYR A 513 -11.63 -30.30 -2.55
C TYR A 513 -10.42 -30.28 -1.60
N ASP A 514 -10.53 -29.55 -0.49
CA ASP A 514 -9.49 -29.30 0.54
C ASP A 514 -8.04 -29.20 0.01
N PRO A 515 -7.73 -28.29 -0.93
CA PRO A 515 -6.40 -28.18 -1.51
C PRO A 515 -5.42 -27.54 -0.50
N TYR A 516 -4.53 -28.33 0.08
CA TYR A 516 -3.46 -27.81 0.93
C TYR A 516 -2.54 -26.87 0.14
N CYS A 517 -2.58 -25.58 0.47
CA CYS A 517 -1.84 -24.50 -0.17
C CYS A 517 -1.01 -23.76 0.88
N ASN A 518 0.31 -23.66 0.66
CA ASN A 518 1.24 -23.08 1.64
C ASN A 518 2.12 -21.94 1.08
N LEU A 519 1.85 -21.46 -0.14
CA LEU A 519 2.67 -20.46 -0.81
C LEU A 519 2.28 -19.05 -0.36
N THR A 520 3.16 -18.44 0.43
CA THR A 520 3.05 -17.05 0.91
C THR A 520 4.34 -16.30 0.57
N ASP A 521 4.42 -15.02 0.89
CA ASP A 521 5.69 -14.27 0.87
C ASP A 521 6.12 -13.75 2.25
N GLY A 522 7.26 -13.06 2.28
CA GLY A 522 7.84 -12.45 3.48
C GLY A 522 6.99 -11.36 4.16
N ALA A 523 5.98 -10.81 3.48
CA ALA A 523 5.00 -9.90 4.09
C ALA A 523 3.75 -10.63 4.64
N ASP A 524 3.75 -11.97 4.60
CA ASP A 524 2.63 -12.85 4.93
C ASP A 524 1.42 -12.73 4.00
N MET A 525 1.66 -12.39 2.74
CA MET A 525 0.62 -12.35 1.70
C MET A 525 0.57 -13.71 0.98
N ALA A 526 -0.59 -14.35 0.95
CA ALA A 526 -0.80 -15.63 0.29
C ALA A 526 -1.03 -15.47 -1.22
N VAL A 527 -0.50 -16.40 -2.02
CA VAL A 527 -0.80 -16.50 -3.46
C VAL A 527 -2.28 -16.87 -3.64
N PRO A 528 -3.07 -16.09 -4.40
CA PRO A 528 -4.45 -16.44 -4.70
C PRO A 528 -4.58 -17.75 -5.50
N VAL A 529 -5.66 -18.49 -5.27
CA VAL A 529 -6.10 -19.61 -6.11
C VAL A 529 -6.21 -19.15 -7.55
N PHE A 530 -5.71 -19.95 -8.49
CA PHE A 530 -5.76 -19.62 -9.91
C PHE A 530 -5.91 -20.83 -10.84
N GLY A 531 -6.59 -20.58 -11.96
CA GLY A 531 -6.70 -21.48 -13.11
C GLY A 531 -8.09 -21.45 -13.73
N PRO A 532 -8.28 -22.14 -14.87
CA PRO A 532 -7.30 -22.97 -15.57
C PRO A 532 -6.31 -22.13 -16.38
N ILE A 533 -5.00 -22.43 -16.30
CA ILE A 533 -3.98 -21.83 -17.16
C ILE A 533 -3.57 -22.83 -18.23
N ALA A 534 -3.92 -22.62 -19.50
CA ALA A 534 -3.62 -23.53 -20.60
C ALA A 534 -2.10 -23.71 -20.79
N LEU A 535 -1.62 -24.96 -20.91
CA LEU A 535 -0.20 -25.28 -21.05
C LEU A 535 0.27 -25.48 -22.50
N ASP A 536 -0.66 -25.49 -23.46
CA ASP A 536 -0.37 -25.60 -24.89
C ASP A 536 0.19 -24.29 -25.45
N GLU A 537 -0.31 -23.15 -24.97
CA GLU A 537 0.15 -21.81 -25.33
C GLU A 537 1.41 -21.38 -24.57
N VAL A 538 1.85 -22.17 -23.57
CA VAL A 538 3.06 -21.88 -22.79
C VAL A 538 4.30 -22.11 -23.67
N VAL A 539 4.76 -21.02 -24.26
CA VAL A 539 5.95 -20.94 -25.11
C VAL A 539 7.19 -21.39 -24.34
N GLU A 540 8.09 -22.11 -25.02
CA GLU A 540 9.47 -22.24 -24.56
C GLU A 540 10.22 -20.91 -24.71
N PRO A 541 11.22 -20.61 -23.87
CA PRO A 541 12.08 -19.43 -23.99
C PRO A 541 12.84 -19.49 -25.32
N LYS A 542 12.26 -18.82 -26.33
CA LYS A 542 12.60 -18.98 -27.74
C LYS A 542 13.98 -18.40 -28.01
N LEU A 543 14.98 -19.27 -28.08
CA LEU A 543 16.37 -18.98 -28.45
C LEU A 543 16.47 -18.65 -29.95
N VAL A 544 15.88 -17.51 -30.35
CA VAL A 544 15.70 -17.11 -31.75
C VAL A 544 16.85 -16.22 -32.21
N VAL A 545 17.81 -16.84 -32.87
CA VAL A 545 18.65 -16.17 -33.87
C VAL A 545 17.87 -16.22 -35.19
N ALA A 546 17.50 -15.07 -35.75
CA ALA A 546 16.78 -14.99 -37.03
C ALA A 546 17.39 -13.91 -37.93
N ALA A 547 17.66 -14.27 -39.19
CA ALA A 547 18.24 -13.37 -40.19
C ALA A 547 17.16 -12.57 -40.93
N ALA A 548 17.54 -11.42 -41.47
CA ALA A 548 16.64 -10.52 -42.21
C ALA A 548 16.69 -10.75 -43.72
N ALA A 549 15.53 -10.69 -44.38
CA ALA A 549 15.36 -10.50 -45.81
C ALA A 549 14.18 -9.53 -46.07
N PRO A 550 14.17 -8.73 -47.16
CA PRO A 550 13.47 -7.43 -47.16
C PRO A 550 12.20 -7.36 -48.04
N ALA A 551 11.40 -6.31 -47.80
CA ALA A 551 10.41 -5.78 -48.75
C ALA A 551 10.43 -4.23 -48.74
N PRO A 552 10.05 -3.54 -49.85
CA PRO A 552 10.37 -2.11 -50.04
C PRO A 552 9.29 -1.12 -49.55
N ALA A 553 9.65 0.17 -49.58
CA ALA A 553 8.86 1.29 -49.08
C ALA A 553 7.60 1.64 -49.90
N PRO A 554 6.69 2.40 -49.26
CA PRO A 554 6.15 3.63 -49.85
C PRO A 554 6.60 4.87 -49.06
N ALA A 555 6.54 6.05 -49.68
CA ALA A 555 7.04 7.30 -49.08
C ALA A 555 6.03 8.46 -49.18
N ALA A 556 6.01 9.31 -48.15
CA ALA A 556 5.52 10.70 -48.15
C ALA A 556 3.98 10.93 -48.31
N LYS A 557 3.34 11.93 -47.66
CA LYS A 557 3.79 12.93 -46.67
C LYS A 557 2.59 13.40 -45.75
N PRO A 558 2.61 14.54 -44.99
CA PRO A 558 1.82 14.72 -43.74
C PRO A 558 0.39 15.29 -43.99
N GLU A 559 -0.45 15.70 -43.02
CA GLU A 559 -0.19 16.21 -41.65
C GLU A 559 -1.43 16.23 -40.73
N ALA A 560 -1.27 15.96 -39.43
CA ALA A 560 -2.07 16.49 -38.30
C ALA A 560 -1.50 15.97 -36.96
N LYS A 561 -1.45 16.80 -35.91
CA LYS A 561 -1.02 16.36 -34.56
C LYS A 561 -2.18 15.70 -33.79
N LYS A 562 -1.89 14.60 -33.09
CA LYS A 562 -2.76 14.04 -32.03
C LYS A 562 -2.08 14.27 -30.68
N GLU A 563 -2.76 14.94 -29.75
CA GLU A 563 -2.19 15.29 -28.43
C GLU A 563 -2.13 14.12 -27.42
N ASN A 564 -2.74 12.97 -27.75
CA ASN A 564 -2.75 11.76 -26.93
C ASN A 564 -1.85 10.63 -27.50
N ALA A 565 -0.76 10.97 -28.19
CA ALA A 565 0.23 9.98 -28.62
C ALA A 565 1.24 9.70 -27.49
N PRO A 566 1.63 8.42 -27.25
CA PRO A 566 2.63 8.11 -26.24
C PRO A 566 4.00 8.66 -26.64
N VAL A 567 4.77 9.13 -25.64
CA VAL A 567 6.15 9.60 -25.79
C VAL A 567 7.00 8.46 -26.36
N LYS A 568 7.66 8.68 -27.49
CA LYS A 568 8.52 7.66 -28.11
C LYS A 568 9.92 7.74 -27.53
N LEU A 569 10.26 6.74 -26.73
CA LEU A 569 11.57 6.55 -26.13
C LEU A 569 12.39 5.52 -26.92
N LEU A 570 13.65 5.85 -27.19
CA LEU A 570 14.67 4.86 -27.54
C LEU A 570 15.62 4.65 -26.35
N ILE A 571 15.65 3.45 -25.78
CA ILE A 571 16.73 3.03 -24.87
C ILE A 571 17.92 2.60 -25.74
N ILE A 572 19.07 3.23 -25.51
CA ILE A 572 20.35 2.95 -26.18
C ILE A 572 21.21 2.13 -25.22
N THR A 573 21.60 0.93 -25.64
CA THR A 573 22.31 -0.04 -24.78
C THR A 573 23.19 -1.00 -25.62
N GLY A 574 23.63 -2.14 -25.05
CA GLY A 574 24.27 -3.24 -25.77
C GLY A 574 25.68 -3.63 -25.31
N ASP A 575 26.44 -2.72 -24.70
CA ASP A 575 27.81 -2.97 -24.23
C ASP A 575 27.79 -3.62 -22.83
N GLU A 576 28.65 -4.62 -22.58
CA GLU A 576 28.58 -5.55 -21.44
C GLU A 576 29.07 -4.93 -20.12
N TYR A 577 28.27 -4.00 -19.58
CA TYR A 577 28.48 -3.28 -18.33
C TYR A 577 27.19 -3.27 -17.48
N HIS A 578 27.31 -3.20 -16.14
CA HIS A 578 26.20 -3.09 -15.16
C HIS A 578 24.97 -3.97 -15.45
N GLY A 579 25.19 -5.20 -15.95
CA GLY A 579 24.11 -6.14 -16.25
C GLY A 579 23.05 -5.64 -17.24
N TRP A 580 23.43 -4.77 -18.20
CA TRP A 580 22.54 -3.95 -19.04
C TRP A 580 21.27 -4.63 -19.59
N LYS A 581 21.29 -5.94 -19.86
CA LYS A 581 20.13 -6.72 -20.33
C LYS A 581 19.01 -6.71 -19.29
N ALA A 582 19.35 -6.91 -18.02
CA ALA A 582 18.41 -6.97 -16.91
C ALA A 582 17.90 -5.57 -16.55
N THR A 583 18.78 -4.56 -16.50
CA THR A 583 18.38 -3.17 -16.25
C THR A 583 17.58 -2.58 -17.41
N THR A 584 17.86 -2.94 -18.67
CA THR A 584 17.06 -2.51 -19.83
C THR A 584 15.62 -3.03 -19.76
N GLU A 585 15.40 -4.31 -19.49
CA GLU A 585 14.04 -4.83 -19.39
C GLU A 585 13.31 -4.30 -18.13
N SER A 586 14.04 -4.03 -17.03
CA SER A 586 13.49 -3.34 -15.85
C SER A 586 13.07 -1.90 -16.17
N LEU A 587 13.94 -1.09 -16.77
CA LEU A 587 13.64 0.27 -17.25
C LEU A 587 12.46 0.28 -18.22
N LYS A 588 12.44 -0.65 -19.18
CA LYS A 588 11.35 -0.79 -20.14
C LYS A 588 10.02 -1.10 -19.45
N SER A 589 10.02 -1.97 -18.43
CA SER A 589 8.84 -2.25 -17.61
C SER A 589 8.36 -1.00 -16.85
N ILE A 590 9.26 -0.31 -16.14
CA ILE A 590 8.96 0.89 -15.34
C ILE A 590 8.44 2.05 -16.20
N LEU A 591 8.99 2.21 -17.41
CA LEU A 591 8.66 3.34 -18.28
C LEU A 591 7.42 3.07 -19.16
N SER A 592 7.18 1.84 -19.61
CA SER A 592 6.00 1.54 -20.45
C SER A 592 4.69 1.35 -19.67
N GLU A 593 4.76 1.15 -18.34
CA GLU A 593 3.60 1.05 -17.45
C GLU A 593 2.63 2.25 -17.60
N GLY A 594 1.33 1.97 -17.70
CA GLY A 594 0.31 2.99 -17.94
C GLY A 594 0.30 3.57 -19.37
N GLY A 595 1.13 3.06 -20.27
CA GLY A 595 1.02 3.28 -21.72
C GLY A 595 1.42 4.66 -22.24
N LYS A 596 1.90 5.58 -21.38
CA LYS A 596 2.23 6.97 -21.77
C LYS A 596 3.62 7.12 -22.43
N ILE A 597 4.48 6.10 -22.33
CA ILE A 597 5.78 6.04 -23.02
C ILE A 597 5.83 4.74 -23.85
N ALA A 598 6.05 4.87 -25.16
CA ALA A 598 6.33 3.74 -26.05
C ALA A 598 7.86 3.53 -26.08
N VAL A 599 8.33 2.35 -25.68
CA VAL A 599 9.76 2.09 -25.42
C VAL A 599 10.34 1.10 -26.44
N ASP A 600 11.11 1.63 -27.39
CA ASP A 600 12.00 0.85 -28.25
C ASP A 600 13.39 0.71 -27.61
N VAL A 601 14.16 -0.29 -28.05
CA VAL A 601 15.51 -0.57 -27.56
C VAL A 601 16.45 -0.78 -28.75
N THR A 602 17.62 -0.12 -28.77
CA THR A 602 18.73 -0.49 -29.64
C THR A 602 19.87 -1.13 -28.85
N THR A 603 20.27 -2.32 -29.29
CA THR A 603 21.51 -3.01 -28.90
C THR A 603 22.60 -2.84 -29.97
N THR A 604 22.29 -2.17 -31.09
CA THR A 604 23.19 -1.96 -32.24
C THR A 604 23.42 -0.47 -32.57
N PRO A 605 23.81 0.37 -31.59
CA PRO A 605 23.92 1.82 -31.77
C PRO A 605 24.86 2.27 -32.89
N SER A 606 25.86 1.46 -33.27
CA SER A 606 26.70 1.70 -34.47
C SER A 606 25.89 1.89 -35.76
N LYS A 607 24.74 1.22 -35.87
CA LYS A 607 23.81 1.24 -37.01
C LYS A 607 22.63 2.17 -36.75
N ASP A 608 22.11 2.15 -35.53
CA ASP A 608 20.83 2.77 -35.19
C ASP A 608 20.93 4.24 -34.77
N LEU A 609 22.11 4.73 -34.38
CA LEU A 609 22.33 6.15 -34.10
C LEU A 609 22.64 6.89 -35.40
N THR A 610 21.57 7.18 -36.14
CA THR A 610 21.56 7.98 -37.38
C THR A 610 20.41 8.97 -37.34
N ASP A 611 20.57 10.15 -37.96
CA ASP A 611 19.53 11.19 -38.04
C ASP A 611 18.14 10.62 -38.40
N ALA A 612 18.09 9.77 -39.42
CA ALA A 612 16.84 9.18 -39.93
C ALA A 612 16.15 8.22 -38.94
N ASN A 613 16.91 7.52 -38.09
CA ASN A 613 16.35 6.65 -37.06
C ASN A 613 16.02 7.41 -35.78
N LEU A 614 16.92 8.29 -35.33
CA LEU A 614 16.72 9.15 -34.16
C LEU A 614 15.53 10.11 -34.35
N ALA A 615 15.25 10.53 -35.59
CA ALA A 615 14.07 11.34 -35.93
C ALA A 615 12.75 10.74 -35.41
N LYS A 616 12.62 9.41 -35.30
CA LYS A 616 11.40 8.69 -34.88
C LYS A 616 11.00 8.91 -33.41
N TYR A 617 11.95 9.31 -32.56
CA TYR A 617 11.81 9.33 -31.09
C TYR A 617 11.75 10.75 -30.54
N ASP A 618 11.02 10.96 -29.45
CA ASP A 618 10.92 12.26 -28.77
C ASP A 618 12.03 12.42 -27.72
N VAL A 619 12.50 11.30 -27.17
CA VAL A 619 13.50 11.21 -26.10
C VAL A 619 14.39 9.99 -26.28
N LEU A 620 15.66 10.13 -25.87
CA LEU A 620 16.68 9.08 -25.90
C LEU A 620 17.11 8.79 -24.45
N LEU A 621 17.19 7.53 -24.04
CA LEU A 621 17.71 7.12 -22.72
C LEU A 621 18.98 6.30 -22.90
N LEU A 622 20.02 6.67 -22.16
CA LEU A 622 21.29 5.93 -22.16
C LEU A 622 21.30 4.89 -21.04
N ASN A 623 21.29 3.61 -21.42
CA ASN A 623 21.67 2.47 -20.57
C ASN A 623 22.92 1.81 -21.18
N TYR A 624 23.94 2.64 -21.44
CA TYR A 624 25.10 2.32 -22.29
C TYR A 624 26.37 2.89 -21.69
N LYS A 625 27.47 2.14 -21.77
CA LYS A 625 28.83 2.67 -21.59
C LYS A 625 29.75 2.03 -22.62
N ASP A 626 30.65 2.82 -23.20
CA ASP A 626 31.79 2.31 -23.95
C ASP A 626 32.72 1.49 -23.02
N THR A 627 32.76 0.17 -23.20
CA THR A 627 33.76 -0.68 -22.53
C THR A 627 34.51 -1.49 -23.56
N ASP A 628 35.78 -1.82 -23.31
CA ASP A 628 36.61 -2.63 -24.21
C ASP A 628 36.00 -4.00 -24.55
N LYS A 629 34.99 -4.46 -23.77
CA LYS A 629 34.28 -5.74 -23.94
C LYS A 629 33.10 -5.69 -24.93
N GLY A 630 32.54 -4.51 -25.23
CA GLY A 630 31.42 -4.39 -26.15
C GLY A 630 31.70 -4.91 -27.56
N ALA A 631 30.69 -5.53 -28.18
CA ALA A 631 30.79 -6.05 -29.55
C ALA A 631 30.88 -4.90 -30.57
N PRO A 632 31.39 -5.13 -31.80
CA PRO A 632 31.56 -4.08 -32.83
C PRO A 632 30.28 -3.28 -33.10
N GLU A 633 29.12 -3.92 -33.07
CA GLU A 633 27.80 -3.31 -33.24
C GLU A 633 27.41 -2.31 -32.13
N THR A 634 28.07 -2.39 -30.97
CA THR A 634 27.90 -1.47 -29.83
C THR A 634 28.82 -0.24 -29.92
N ARG A 635 29.76 -0.19 -30.89
CA ARG A 635 30.76 0.88 -31.00
C ARG A 635 30.20 2.09 -31.73
N TRP A 636 30.22 3.25 -31.08
CA TRP A 636 29.77 4.50 -31.70
C TRP A 636 30.91 5.11 -32.52
N SER A 637 30.72 5.23 -33.84
CA SER A 637 31.57 6.04 -34.70
C SER A 637 31.36 7.54 -34.43
N GLU A 638 32.26 8.41 -34.91
CA GLU A 638 32.08 9.86 -34.81
C GLU A 638 30.79 10.35 -35.50
N ALA A 639 30.33 9.65 -36.55
CA ALA A 639 29.03 9.92 -37.18
C ALA A 639 27.85 9.57 -36.27
N ASN A 640 27.92 8.46 -35.52
CA ASN A 640 26.89 8.11 -34.52
C ASN A 640 26.86 9.11 -33.36
N LYS A 641 28.06 9.53 -32.91
CA LYS A 641 28.26 10.52 -31.85
C LYS A 641 27.65 11.88 -32.20
N GLU A 642 27.97 12.40 -33.39
CA GLU A 642 27.39 13.68 -33.82
C GLU A 642 25.90 13.55 -34.12
N ALA A 643 25.41 12.48 -34.77
CA ALA A 643 23.97 12.26 -34.96
C ALA A 643 23.21 12.26 -33.62
N PHE A 644 23.74 11.59 -32.60
CA PHE A 644 23.18 11.55 -31.25
C PHE A 644 23.16 12.94 -30.60
N LEU A 645 24.30 13.64 -30.49
CA LEU A 645 24.32 14.95 -29.84
C LEU A 645 23.61 16.03 -30.64
N LYS A 646 23.66 16.00 -31.98
CA LYS A 646 22.86 16.86 -32.86
C LYS A 646 21.37 16.71 -32.55
N ALA A 647 20.87 15.48 -32.48
CA ALA A 647 19.44 15.23 -32.24
C ALA A 647 18.96 15.81 -30.90
N VAL A 648 19.78 15.74 -29.84
CA VAL A 648 19.51 16.41 -28.55
C VAL A 648 19.64 17.94 -28.71
N ARG A 649 20.75 18.43 -29.28
CA ARG A 649 21.04 19.86 -29.51
C ARG A 649 19.94 20.57 -30.31
N GLU A 650 19.27 19.86 -31.23
CA GLU A 650 18.15 20.35 -32.04
C GLU A 650 16.78 20.29 -31.35
N GLY A 651 16.61 19.52 -30.27
CA GLY A 651 15.43 19.60 -29.40
C GLY A 651 14.90 18.30 -28.79
N LYS A 652 15.49 17.13 -29.05
CA LYS A 652 15.03 15.87 -28.42
C LYS A 652 15.41 15.81 -26.94
N GLY A 653 14.60 15.10 -26.17
CA GLY A 653 14.90 14.79 -24.78
C GLY A 653 16.11 13.85 -24.65
N LEU A 654 16.87 14.00 -23.58
CA LEU A 654 17.92 13.06 -23.18
C LEU A 654 17.73 12.63 -21.73
N VAL A 655 17.83 11.33 -21.47
CA VAL A 655 17.92 10.76 -20.14
C VAL A 655 19.26 10.04 -19.96
N ALA A 656 20.03 10.45 -18.95
CA ALA A 656 21.21 9.74 -18.49
C ALA A 656 20.87 8.96 -17.21
N TYR A 657 20.99 7.64 -17.27
CA TYR A 657 20.68 6.73 -16.16
C TYR A 657 21.96 6.11 -15.60
N HIS A 658 22.13 6.19 -14.28
CA HIS A 658 23.21 5.61 -13.48
C HIS A 658 24.59 5.70 -14.17
N PHE A 659 25.14 4.56 -14.56
CA PHE A 659 26.50 4.40 -15.09
C PHE A 659 26.71 5.04 -16.47
N ALA A 660 25.64 5.36 -17.21
CA ALA A 660 25.77 5.94 -18.54
C ALA A 660 26.41 7.33 -18.53
N SER A 661 26.36 8.03 -17.38
CA SER A 661 27.12 9.25 -17.17
C SER A 661 28.65 9.06 -17.29
N ALA A 662 29.16 7.83 -17.10
CA ALA A 662 30.59 7.48 -17.24
C ALA A 662 31.03 7.07 -18.65
N ALA A 663 30.13 7.13 -19.64
CA ALA A 663 30.46 6.84 -21.03
C ALA A 663 31.39 7.90 -21.66
N PHE A 664 32.24 7.49 -22.60
CA PHE A 664 33.11 8.36 -23.40
C PHE A 664 34.07 9.20 -22.54
N THR A 665 34.75 8.52 -21.62
CA THR A 665 35.72 9.09 -20.67
C THR A 665 37.18 8.82 -21.04
N LYS A 666 37.45 7.95 -22.04
CA LYS A 666 38.80 7.58 -22.49
C LYS A 666 38.86 7.39 -24.03
N PRO A 667 39.30 8.40 -24.81
CA PRO A 667 39.51 9.80 -24.42
C PRO A 667 38.18 10.46 -24.02
N ASN A 668 38.25 11.60 -23.31
CA ASN A 668 37.05 12.30 -22.86
C ASN A 668 36.33 12.99 -24.03
N TRP A 669 35.06 12.66 -24.27
CA TRP A 669 34.23 13.36 -25.24
C TRP A 669 33.57 14.58 -24.58
N GLU A 670 34.22 15.74 -24.71
CA GLU A 670 33.82 16.96 -23.98
C GLU A 670 32.38 17.40 -24.23
N GLU A 671 31.85 17.26 -25.44
CA GLU A 671 30.47 17.66 -25.76
C GLU A 671 29.43 16.77 -25.06
N PHE A 672 29.73 15.48 -24.88
CA PHE A 672 28.89 14.57 -24.09
C PHE A 672 28.96 14.91 -22.61
N GLU A 673 30.15 15.27 -22.11
CA GLU A 673 30.32 15.74 -20.74
C GLU A 673 29.59 17.07 -20.47
N LYS A 674 29.56 18.00 -21.43
CA LYS A 674 28.78 19.25 -21.37
C LYS A 674 27.27 18.97 -21.42
N ALA A 675 26.83 17.92 -22.13
CA ALA A 675 25.43 17.55 -22.23
C ALA A 675 24.91 16.85 -20.95
N VAL A 676 25.66 15.88 -20.41
CA VAL A 676 25.20 14.96 -19.36
C VAL A 676 25.80 15.24 -17.98
N GLY A 677 27.12 15.47 -17.93
CA GLY A 677 27.86 15.52 -16.66
C GLY A 677 27.85 14.17 -15.91
N GLY A 678 27.54 14.22 -14.61
CA GLY A 678 27.44 13.05 -13.73
C GLY A 678 28.79 12.42 -13.37
N TRP A 679 28.85 11.09 -13.32
CA TRP A 679 30.10 10.37 -13.05
C TRP A 679 31.05 10.52 -14.24
N ARG A 680 32.00 11.45 -14.14
CA ARG A 680 33.11 11.56 -15.09
C ARG A 680 34.38 11.00 -14.43
N THR A 681 35.58 11.37 -14.89
CA THR A 681 36.84 10.81 -14.39
C THR A 681 37.13 11.08 -12.90
N GLN A 682 36.41 12.01 -12.27
CA GLN A 682 36.53 12.34 -10.83
C GLN A 682 35.47 11.68 -9.92
N GLY A 683 34.49 10.97 -10.49
CA GLY A 683 33.40 10.33 -9.73
C GLY A 683 33.86 9.09 -8.96
N PHE A 684 33.25 8.84 -7.80
CA PHE A 684 33.45 7.61 -7.02
C PHE A 684 32.18 7.25 -6.21
N HIS A 685 32.09 6.02 -5.70
CA HIS A 685 31.08 5.59 -4.71
C HIS A 685 31.76 4.74 -3.63
N GLY A 686 31.15 4.69 -2.44
CA GLY A 686 31.42 3.65 -1.43
C GLY A 686 30.81 2.29 -1.84
N PRO A 687 30.90 1.23 -1.01
CA PRO A 687 30.12 0.02 -1.21
C PRO A 687 28.61 0.33 -1.25
N ALA A 688 27.84 -0.44 -2.03
CA ALA A 688 26.40 -0.24 -2.15
C ALA A 688 25.70 -0.37 -0.77
N HIS A 689 24.78 0.55 -0.47
CA HIS A 689 24.06 0.62 0.80
C HIS A 689 22.73 1.37 0.63
N ALA A 690 21.80 1.21 1.58
CA ALA A 690 20.59 2.02 1.63
C ALA A 690 20.91 3.42 2.16
N PHE A 691 20.31 4.45 1.55
CA PHE A 691 20.50 5.86 1.91
C PHE A 691 19.24 6.70 1.68
N THR A 692 19.02 7.73 2.50
CA THR A 692 17.89 8.65 2.31
C THR A 692 18.16 9.61 1.15
N VAL A 693 17.30 9.59 0.14
CA VAL A 693 17.22 10.61 -0.91
C VAL A 693 16.29 11.73 -0.45
N LYS A 694 16.71 12.98 -0.63
CA LYS A 694 16.04 14.20 -0.18
C LYS A 694 15.76 15.10 -1.39
N LYS A 695 14.54 15.60 -1.51
CA LYS A 695 14.18 16.61 -2.51
C LYS A 695 14.79 17.97 -2.13
N THR A 696 15.29 18.70 -3.11
CA THR A 696 15.79 20.08 -2.92
C THR A 696 14.63 21.09 -2.89
N ASP A 697 14.93 22.37 -2.65
CA ASP A 697 13.94 23.45 -2.76
C ASP A 697 13.62 23.84 -4.23
N ALA A 698 14.08 23.06 -5.21
CA ALA A 698 13.84 23.26 -6.64
C ALA A 698 12.36 23.15 -6.99
N LYS A 699 11.83 24.15 -7.69
CA LYS A 699 10.41 24.22 -8.09
C LYS A 699 10.20 23.62 -9.47
N HIS A 700 10.60 22.36 -9.62
CA HIS A 700 10.57 21.65 -10.89
C HIS A 700 9.40 20.66 -10.99
N PRO A 701 8.66 20.58 -12.12
CA PRO A 701 7.47 19.74 -12.24
C PRO A 701 7.69 18.25 -11.96
N ILE A 702 8.86 17.70 -12.31
CA ILE A 702 9.23 16.29 -12.02
C ILE A 702 9.04 15.97 -10.53
N SER A 703 9.43 16.90 -9.67
CA SER A 703 9.51 16.77 -8.22
C SER A 703 8.32 17.39 -7.47
N GLU A 704 7.34 17.92 -8.19
CA GLU A 704 6.10 18.48 -7.64
C GLU A 704 5.15 17.35 -7.20
N GLY A 705 4.50 17.50 -6.03
CA GLY A 705 3.71 16.44 -5.40
C GLY A 705 4.50 15.24 -4.84
N LEU A 706 5.72 14.97 -5.32
CA LEU A 706 6.57 13.89 -4.79
C LEU A 706 7.04 14.17 -3.35
N ALA A 707 7.33 13.12 -2.59
CA ALA A 707 7.77 13.21 -1.20
C ALA A 707 9.01 14.11 -1.01
N VAL A 708 9.11 14.77 0.15
CA VAL A 708 10.27 15.63 0.48
C VAL A 708 11.55 14.84 0.77
N LYS A 709 11.41 13.56 1.11
CA LYS A 709 12.48 12.56 1.18
C LYS A 709 11.89 11.16 1.04
N PHE A 710 12.71 10.20 0.62
CA PHE A 710 12.41 8.77 0.67
C PHE A 710 13.69 8.00 1.02
N ASP A 711 13.55 6.84 1.66
CA ASP A 711 14.68 5.97 1.95
C ASP A 711 14.88 5.02 0.76
N HIS A 712 16.03 5.14 0.08
CA HIS A 712 16.34 4.34 -1.11
C HIS A 712 16.87 2.96 -0.72
N ALA A 713 16.61 1.97 -1.58
CA ALA A 713 17.15 0.61 -1.50
C ALA A 713 18.70 0.57 -1.54
N ILE A 714 19.27 -0.63 -1.44
CA ILE A 714 20.72 -0.84 -1.49
C ILE A 714 21.23 -0.46 -2.89
N ASP A 715 21.93 0.66 -2.98
CA ASP A 715 22.43 1.24 -4.24
C ASP A 715 23.81 1.88 -4.06
N GLU A 716 24.48 2.21 -5.17
CA GLU A 716 25.77 2.91 -5.16
C GLU A 716 25.56 4.43 -5.08
N LEU A 717 25.70 5.01 -3.89
CA LEU A 717 25.67 6.47 -3.72
C LEU A 717 26.86 7.13 -4.45
N TYR A 718 26.59 7.66 -5.64
CA TYR A 718 27.54 8.42 -6.45
C TYR A 718 27.96 9.71 -5.74
N GLN A 719 29.27 9.94 -5.69
CA GLN A 719 29.93 11.05 -5.01
C GLN A 719 30.79 11.82 -6.02
N ASN A 720 30.88 13.14 -5.84
CA ASN A 720 31.68 14.03 -6.69
C ASN A 720 31.22 14.08 -8.18
N SER A 721 29.91 13.95 -8.42
CA SER A 721 29.28 14.11 -9.74
C SER A 721 29.55 15.49 -10.35
N LYS A 722 29.97 15.55 -11.62
CA LYS A 722 30.18 16.81 -12.34
C LYS A 722 28.85 17.30 -12.90
N LEU A 723 28.27 18.34 -12.30
CA LEU A 723 27.03 18.94 -12.81
C LEU A 723 27.31 19.80 -14.07
N PRO A 724 26.47 19.72 -15.11
CA PRO A 724 26.53 20.64 -16.25
C PRO A 724 26.29 22.10 -15.86
N ALA A 725 26.73 23.03 -16.71
CA ALA A 725 26.51 24.46 -16.49
C ALA A 725 25.00 24.78 -16.52
N GLY A 726 24.49 25.43 -15.47
CA GLY A 726 23.07 25.74 -15.33
C GLY A 726 22.18 24.55 -14.98
N ALA A 727 22.75 23.44 -14.45
CA ALA A 727 21.95 22.33 -13.95
C ALA A 727 21.18 22.67 -12.66
N GLU A 728 19.90 22.30 -12.60
CA GLU A 728 19.06 22.38 -11.41
C GLU A 728 19.02 21.00 -10.74
N VAL A 729 19.56 20.89 -9.52
CA VAL A 729 19.53 19.66 -8.73
C VAL A 729 18.15 19.51 -8.08
N LEU A 730 17.48 18.40 -8.36
CA LEU A 730 16.13 18.11 -7.87
C LEU A 730 16.13 17.21 -6.63
N ALA A 731 17.15 16.35 -6.48
CA ALA A 731 17.34 15.54 -5.29
C ALA A 731 18.82 15.31 -4.96
N THR A 732 19.11 15.24 -3.66
CA THR A 732 20.42 14.91 -3.06
C THR A 732 20.31 13.67 -2.17
N ALA A 733 21.45 13.08 -1.81
CA ALA A 733 21.53 12.09 -0.75
C ALA A 733 22.77 12.35 0.12
N TYR A 734 22.63 12.20 1.45
CA TYR A 734 23.71 12.51 2.38
C TYR A 734 24.75 11.37 2.44
N SER A 735 25.97 11.67 1.99
CA SER A 735 27.12 10.78 1.99
C SER A 735 27.78 10.75 3.39
N ASP A 736 27.21 9.94 4.27
CA ASP A 736 27.60 9.79 5.68
C ASP A 736 29.09 9.41 5.85
N PRO A 737 29.92 10.25 6.52
CA PRO A 737 31.33 9.97 6.82
C PRO A 737 31.61 8.69 7.61
N ALA A 738 30.61 8.12 8.30
CA ALA A 738 30.75 6.83 8.97
C ALA A 738 30.67 5.63 8.00
N LYS A 739 30.31 5.86 6.73
CA LYS A 739 30.35 4.85 5.64
C LYS A 739 31.71 4.89 4.92
N PRO A 740 32.19 3.78 4.35
CA PRO A 740 33.42 3.78 3.57
C PRO A 740 33.32 4.74 2.35
N LYS A 741 34.26 5.69 2.27
CA LYS A 741 34.27 6.83 1.31
C LYS A 741 33.17 7.88 1.50
N GLY A 742 32.50 7.95 2.65
CA GLY A 742 31.56 9.05 2.96
C GLY A 742 32.23 10.43 2.86
N THR A 743 31.56 11.40 2.23
CA THR A 743 32.13 12.72 1.92
C THR A 743 31.67 13.84 2.87
N GLY A 744 30.65 13.59 3.70
CA GLY A 744 30.05 14.59 4.59
C GLY A 744 29.15 15.60 3.89
N LYS A 745 28.64 15.26 2.70
CA LYS A 745 27.87 16.17 1.83
C LYS A 745 26.54 15.57 1.41
N ASP A 746 25.57 16.43 1.15
CA ASP A 746 24.46 16.15 0.24
C ASP A 746 25.03 16.04 -1.19
N GLU A 747 25.25 14.83 -1.69
CA GLU A 747 25.69 14.58 -3.07
C GLU A 747 24.48 14.62 -4.03
N ALA A 748 24.63 15.20 -5.22
CA ALA A 748 23.53 15.34 -6.18
C ALA A 748 23.23 14.01 -6.87
N VAL A 749 21.99 13.52 -6.74
CA VAL A 749 21.56 12.23 -7.31
C VAL A 749 20.56 12.36 -8.46
N ILE A 750 19.77 13.43 -8.49
CA ILE A 750 18.86 13.75 -9.61
C ILE A 750 19.00 15.21 -9.98
N TRP A 751 19.22 15.52 -11.26
CA TRP A 751 19.26 16.89 -11.79
C TRP A 751 18.71 16.99 -13.21
N VAL A 752 18.38 18.21 -13.61
CA VAL A 752 18.03 18.57 -14.98
C VAL A 752 18.95 19.67 -15.51
N ASN A 753 19.18 19.68 -16.82
CA ASN A 753 19.86 20.76 -17.53
C ASN A 753 19.36 20.87 -18.97
N SER A 754 19.87 21.84 -19.72
CA SER A 754 19.65 21.93 -21.17
C SER A 754 20.94 21.64 -21.93
N TYR A 755 20.82 21.14 -23.17
CA TYR A 755 21.92 21.04 -24.12
C TYR A 755 21.41 21.41 -25.53
N GLY A 756 21.82 22.59 -26.02
CA GLY A 756 21.16 23.23 -27.16
C GLY A 756 19.68 23.51 -26.82
N LYS A 757 18.76 22.96 -27.62
CA LYS A 757 17.31 22.99 -27.38
C LYS A 757 16.79 21.77 -26.61
N GLY A 758 17.62 20.74 -26.41
CA GLY A 758 17.23 19.50 -25.75
C GLY A 758 17.19 19.65 -24.23
N ARG A 759 16.17 19.05 -23.62
CA ARG A 759 16.06 18.92 -22.16
C ARG A 759 16.75 17.63 -21.73
N VAL A 760 17.68 17.76 -20.78
CA VAL A 760 18.45 16.65 -20.23
C VAL A 760 17.97 16.38 -18.81
N TYR A 761 17.61 15.14 -18.52
CA TYR A 761 17.31 14.64 -17.19
C TYR A 761 18.35 13.59 -16.81
N SER A 762 18.94 13.71 -15.63
CA SER A 762 19.95 12.77 -15.13
C SER A 762 19.51 12.20 -13.80
N ASN A 763 19.56 10.87 -13.68
CA ASN A 763 19.26 10.13 -12.47
C ASN A 763 20.37 9.11 -12.22
N VAL A 764 21.12 9.26 -11.13
CA VAL A 764 22.20 8.32 -10.79
C VAL A 764 21.72 7.14 -9.95
N LEU A 765 20.45 7.09 -9.55
CA LEU A 765 19.91 5.98 -8.77
C LEU A 765 19.67 4.74 -9.65
N GLY A 766 19.86 3.56 -9.07
CA GLY A 766 19.52 2.28 -9.69
C GLY A 766 20.70 1.54 -10.32
N HIS A 767 21.70 1.14 -9.54
CA HIS A 767 22.84 0.32 -9.98
C HIS A 767 22.45 -0.95 -10.76
N ASP A 768 21.46 -1.66 -10.25
CA ASP A 768 20.96 -2.92 -10.81
C ASP A 768 19.42 -3.03 -10.73
N VAL A 769 18.90 -4.23 -10.99
CA VAL A 769 17.47 -4.53 -10.90
C VAL A 769 16.91 -4.55 -9.47
N GLY A 770 17.76 -4.63 -8.45
CA GLY A 770 17.37 -4.52 -7.04
C GLY A 770 17.18 -3.05 -6.62
N ALA A 771 18.12 -2.19 -7.00
CA ALA A 771 17.98 -0.74 -6.81
C ALA A 771 16.86 -0.15 -7.69
N LEU A 772 16.68 -0.63 -8.92
CA LEU A 772 15.51 -0.28 -9.77
C LEU A 772 14.18 -0.88 -9.26
N ALA A 773 14.18 -1.87 -8.37
CA ALA A 773 12.94 -2.41 -7.80
C ALA A 773 12.31 -1.48 -6.74
N ASP A 774 13.01 -0.44 -6.31
CA ASP A 774 12.47 0.57 -5.38
C ASP A 774 11.36 1.40 -6.05
N PRO A 775 10.09 1.29 -5.58
CA PRO A 775 8.97 2.02 -6.18
C PRO A 775 9.11 3.54 -6.01
N ASN A 776 9.91 4.04 -5.06
CA ASN A 776 10.14 5.47 -4.90
C ASN A 776 10.87 6.08 -6.12
N VAL A 777 11.65 5.29 -6.86
CA VAL A 777 12.41 5.75 -8.04
C VAL A 777 11.55 5.82 -9.30
N HIS A 778 10.47 5.05 -9.38
CA HIS A 778 9.65 4.92 -10.59
C HIS A 778 8.99 6.25 -11.01
N PRO A 779 8.37 7.06 -10.12
CA PRO A 779 7.82 8.36 -10.48
C PRO A 779 8.88 9.31 -11.04
N TRP A 780 10.10 9.32 -10.47
CA TRP A 780 11.19 10.18 -10.94
C TRP A 780 11.66 9.78 -12.34
N LEU A 781 11.89 8.49 -12.59
CA LEU A 781 12.26 8.00 -13.93
C LEU A 781 11.19 8.32 -14.98
N ARG A 782 9.93 7.99 -14.70
CA ARG A 782 8.79 8.21 -15.61
C ARG A 782 8.59 9.69 -15.92
N ARG A 783 8.52 10.54 -14.90
CA ARG A 783 8.36 12.00 -15.08
C ARG A 783 9.57 12.64 -15.72
N GLY A 784 10.78 12.16 -15.42
CA GLY A 784 12.01 12.59 -16.09
C GLY A 784 12.02 12.34 -17.59
N VAL A 785 11.58 11.15 -18.03
CA VAL A 785 11.44 10.82 -19.47
C VAL A 785 10.35 11.68 -20.14
N ILE A 786 9.17 11.81 -19.53
CA ILE A 786 8.06 12.62 -20.08
C ILE A 786 8.46 14.10 -20.16
N TRP A 787 9.15 14.63 -19.15
CA TRP A 787 9.65 16.01 -19.15
C TRP A 787 10.77 16.23 -20.16
N ALA A 788 11.72 15.30 -20.28
CA ALA A 788 12.75 15.37 -21.32
C ALA A 788 12.10 15.42 -22.72
N ALA A 789 11.08 14.60 -22.98
CA ALA A 789 10.34 14.61 -24.25
C ALA A 789 9.48 15.88 -24.48
N THR A 790 8.73 16.35 -23.47
CA THR A 790 7.63 17.31 -23.68
C THR A 790 7.80 18.67 -23.00
N GLY A 791 8.64 18.76 -21.96
CA GLY A 791 8.71 19.91 -21.05
C GLY A 791 7.59 19.97 -20.00
N LYS A 792 6.65 19.02 -20.03
CA LYS A 792 5.57 18.84 -19.04
C LYS A 792 5.80 17.55 -18.25
N VAL A 793 5.01 17.32 -17.22
CA VAL A 793 4.89 16.03 -16.52
C VAL A 793 3.43 15.58 -16.49
N ASP A 794 3.23 14.39 -15.94
CA ASP A 794 1.96 13.72 -15.68
C ASP A 794 1.75 13.61 -14.16
#